data_AF-F4KYI4-F1
#
_entry.id   AF-F4KYI4-F1
#
_cell.length_a   1.000
_cell.length_b   1.000
_cell.length_c   1.000
_cell.angle_alpha   90.00
_cell.angle_beta   90.00
_cell.angle_gamma   90.00
#
_symmetry.space_group_name_H-M   'P 1'
#
loop_
_entity.id
_entity.type
_entity.pdbx_description
1 polymer ?
#
loop_
_entity_poly.entity_id
_entity_poly.type
_entity_poly.pdbx_seq_one_letter_code
_entity_poly.pdbx_strand_id
1 'polypeptide(L)'
;MYKQRTLVLLILLCSSVFKLSLIAQDRSLLTLAVSSGDFERNNSPVSLALDGIALPESPSGYQLLEISPTGKTPVPFQLEDGPNKRLCWILSGNTPSGTKRVFELRTGSAPITAAKPIVALRDKGAIVFQRNGRNLLRYQYAEASVPEGKSELFRRGGFIHPLWSPKGEVLTRIQPPDHIHHYGIWNPWTSTVFEGRKLDFWNLYKGEGTVKVPTLPVVTQGPVLGTLSSRHEHVDLTAPSSTGSKAALEEEWNIKVWNAGSEDGPQLVDFQSTLHCATDSIFTIKAYTYQGFGFRATEKWDDKTARLLTSEGKGKGDGNATRARWIDARGVSSFGKSGILFMTHPLNHNFPEQLRLWATGQNQGKENVFLNFNPAQEQDWVLKPGKAYTLNYRMLVYDGELSPELLDKYWQDYANPPKAEVILSQLGGNKKVLVYTKNGKGYVHDNIASSIVCIRKLGEANGFSVDTSSNPALITAENLNKYQAIILSNTNNETFDTDAQKLAFQRYIQAGGGLVTIHSASGSERQWPWFWRTLGGKFKRHPPLQKFDIQVIDPLHPATLHLPATWTWEDECYYLEHLYPGKHVLLAANMNTVTDDKKVEYPGNTFGKLFPLCWSEEQGLGRSWYTALGHKKEYYSDPTFMTHLLGGILWVLDGSEKLDYSKATKTLIQE
;
A
#
# COMPACT_ATOMS: atom_id res chain seq x y z
N MET A 1 53.65 7.10 -58.16
CA MET A 1 52.79 6.47 -59.18
C MET A 1 52.05 5.30 -58.56
N TYR A 2 50.72 5.30 -58.71
CA TYR A 2 49.80 4.15 -58.69
C TYR A 2 49.60 3.26 -57.43
N LYS A 3 48.35 3.35 -56.94
CA LYS A 3 47.47 2.29 -56.38
C LYS A 3 47.77 1.70 -55.00
N GLN A 4 46.94 2.10 -54.03
CA GLN A 4 46.36 1.17 -53.06
C GLN A 4 44.83 1.34 -53.08
N ARG A 5 44.14 0.31 -53.57
CA ARG A 5 42.68 0.17 -53.57
C ARG A 5 42.34 -1.29 -53.29
N THR A 6 41.40 -1.47 -52.36
CA THR A 6 40.43 -2.58 -52.27
C THR A 6 40.91 -3.91 -51.68
N LEU A 7 40.52 -4.17 -50.42
CA LEU A 7 39.67 -5.33 -50.10
C LEU A 7 39.00 -5.14 -48.72
N VAL A 8 37.73 -4.72 -48.74
CA VAL A 8 36.78 -4.84 -47.63
C VAL A 8 35.79 -5.92 -48.08
N LEU A 9 35.82 -7.12 -47.50
CA LEU A 9 34.67 -8.03 -47.44
C LEU A 9 34.98 -9.26 -46.54
N LEU A 10 33.96 -9.68 -45.77
CA LEU A 10 33.85 -10.88 -44.93
C LEU A 10 34.50 -10.88 -43.52
N ILE A 11 33.93 -10.08 -42.61
CA ILE A 11 33.67 -10.52 -41.22
C ILE A 11 32.24 -10.09 -40.87
N LEU A 12 31.26 -10.88 -41.33
CA LEU A 12 29.86 -10.79 -40.96
C LEU A 12 29.29 -12.21 -41.07
N LEU A 13 29.40 -12.98 -39.98
CA LEU A 13 28.48 -14.04 -39.54
C LEU A 13 29.08 -14.66 -38.27
N CYS A 14 28.23 -14.98 -37.29
CA CYS A 14 28.54 -15.58 -35.98
C CYS A 14 28.78 -14.63 -34.79
N SER A 15 28.06 -13.50 -34.72
CA SER A 15 27.79 -12.80 -33.46
C SER A 15 26.30 -12.75 -33.12
N SER A 16 25.57 -13.81 -33.45
CA SER A 16 24.22 -14.09 -32.95
C SER A 16 24.32 -15.08 -31.80
N VAL A 17 25.02 -14.71 -30.73
CA VAL A 17 24.98 -15.42 -29.46
C VAL A 17 23.72 -14.95 -28.74
N PHE A 18 22.75 -15.86 -28.64
CA PHE A 18 21.58 -15.84 -27.78
C PHE A 18 21.59 -14.73 -26.72
N LYS A 19 20.88 -13.63 -26.99
CA LYS A 19 20.18 -12.93 -25.91
C LYS A 19 19.08 -13.88 -25.48
N LEU A 20 19.32 -14.70 -24.46
CA LEU A 20 18.24 -15.21 -23.63
C LEU A 20 17.56 -13.95 -23.07
N SER A 21 16.51 -13.50 -23.74
CA SER A 21 15.49 -12.71 -23.08
C SER A 21 15.03 -13.57 -21.91
N LEU A 22 15.40 -13.20 -20.69
CA LEU A 22 14.64 -13.57 -19.51
C LEU A 22 13.23 -13.07 -19.79
N ILE A 23 12.37 -13.95 -20.30
CA ILE A 23 10.94 -13.73 -20.26
C ILE A 23 10.67 -13.63 -18.77
N ALA A 24 10.40 -12.42 -18.28
CA ALA A 24 9.89 -12.24 -16.94
C ALA A 24 8.65 -13.13 -16.87
N GLN A 25 8.76 -14.23 -16.13
CA GLN A 25 7.61 -15.10 -15.93
C GLN A 25 6.52 -14.25 -15.27
N ASP A 26 5.33 -14.36 -15.83
CA ASP A 26 4.13 -13.62 -15.47
C ASP A 26 3.67 -14.15 -14.10
N ARG A 27 4.26 -13.65 -13.01
CA ARG A 27 4.17 -14.21 -11.65
C ARG A 27 3.23 -13.37 -10.80
N SER A 28 2.25 -14.03 -10.18
CA SER A 28 1.43 -13.41 -9.14
C SER A 28 2.31 -13.04 -7.93
N LEU A 29 2.20 -11.80 -7.48
CA LEU A 29 2.97 -11.27 -6.36
C LEU A 29 2.13 -11.19 -5.10
N LEU A 30 0.92 -10.61 -5.21
CA LEU A 30 -0.01 -10.44 -4.10
C LEU A 30 -1.44 -10.62 -4.58
N THR A 31 -2.26 -11.29 -3.77
CA THR A 31 -3.72 -11.21 -3.88
C THR A 31 -4.23 -10.27 -2.80
N LEU A 32 -5.06 -9.31 -3.19
CA LEU A 32 -5.57 -8.25 -2.34
C LEU A 32 -7.09 -8.36 -2.25
N ALA A 33 -7.66 -8.14 -1.08
CA ALA A 33 -9.09 -7.91 -0.93
C ALA A 33 -9.32 -6.46 -0.52
N VAL A 34 -10.32 -5.82 -1.14
CA VAL A 34 -10.85 -4.52 -0.72
C VAL A 34 -12.25 -4.74 -0.18
N SER A 35 -12.43 -4.50 1.11
CA SER A 35 -13.75 -4.50 1.72
C SER A 35 -14.38 -3.11 1.70
N SER A 36 -15.64 -3.03 1.30
CA SER A 36 -16.43 -1.79 1.38
C SER A 36 -16.80 -1.41 2.81
N GLY A 37 -16.70 -2.33 3.78
CA GLY A 37 -17.18 -2.08 5.14
C GLY A 37 -18.67 -1.73 5.18
N ASP A 38 -19.09 -0.88 6.10
CA ASP A 38 -20.51 -0.57 6.31
C ASP A 38 -21.11 0.41 5.28
N PHE A 39 -20.28 0.96 4.39
CA PHE A 39 -20.68 2.00 3.45
C PHE A 39 -20.53 1.55 2.01
N GLU A 40 -21.52 1.94 1.19
CA GLU A 40 -21.43 1.84 -0.27
C GLU A 40 -20.28 2.70 -0.79
N ARG A 41 -19.54 2.19 -1.77
CA ARG A 41 -18.39 2.87 -2.39
C ARG A 41 -18.69 3.20 -3.84
N ASN A 42 -18.20 4.34 -4.32
CA ASN A 42 -18.32 4.73 -5.72
C ASN A 42 -17.10 5.53 -6.16
N ASN A 43 -16.24 4.91 -6.96
CA ASN A 43 -14.96 5.50 -7.39
C ASN A 43 -14.07 5.95 -6.21
N SER A 44 -14.09 5.18 -5.12
CA SER A 44 -13.40 5.52 -3.88
C SER A 44 -11.89 5.32 -4.00
N PRO A 45 -11.05 6.26 -3.54
CA PRO A 45 -9.61 6.03 -3.42
C PRO A 45 -9.30 4.85 -2.49
N VAL A 46 -8.40 3.96 -2.92
CA VAL A 46 -7.88 2.84 -2.13
C VAL A 46 -6.37 3.00 -1.98
N SER A 47 -5.86 2.70 -0.79
CA SER A 47 -4.43 2.74 -0.52
C SER A 47 -4.04 1.64 0.47
N LEU A 48 -3.05 0.83 0.09
CA LEU A 48 -2.51 -0.27 0.88
C LEU A 48 -1.04 0.03 1.24
N ALA A 49 -0.70 -0.03 2.53
CA ALA A 49 0.71 0.01 2.95
C ALA A 49 1.41 -1.27 2.53
N LEU A 50 2.63 -1.15 2.01
CA LEU A 50 3.48 -2.27 1.60
C LEU A 50 4.66 -2.47 2.56
N ASP A 51 4.54 -2.03 3.81
CA ASP A 51 5.60 -2.16 4.81
C ASP A 51 5.93 -3.64 5.04
N GLY A 52 7.21 -4.00 4.96
CA GLY A 52 7.67 -5.39 5.02
C GLY A 52 7.50 -6.20 3.71
N ILE A 53 6.88 -5.62 2.68
CA ILE A 53 6.64 -6.26 1.38
C ILE A 53 7.68 -5.74 0.36
N ALA A 54 8.77 -6.48 0.19
CA ALA A 54 9.83 -6.15 -0.77
C ALA A 54 9.42 -6.45 -2.23
N LEU A 55 8.74 -5.52 -2.91
CA LEU A 55 8.49 -5.65 -4.35
C LEU A 55 9.82 -5.58 -5.15
N PRO A 56 10.04 -6.43 -6.18
CA PRO A 56 11.18 -6.33 -7.08
C PRO A 56 11.44 -4.89 -7.60
N GLU A 57 12.69 -4.54 -7.84
CA GLU A 57 13.07 -3.22 -8.33
C GLU A 57 12.76 -3.04 -9.83
N SER A 58 11.48 -2.91 -10.18
CA SER A 58 11.06 -2.22 -11.41
C SER A 58 9.53 -2.01 -11.46
N PRO A 59 9.02 -0.78 -11.27
CA PRO A 59 7.60 -0.46 -11.41
C PRO A 59 7.06 -0.68 -12.83
N SER A 60 7.93 -0.66 -13.86
CA SER A 60 7.54 -0.84 -15.27
C SER A 60 7.16 -2.28 -15.62
N GLY A 61 7.27 -3.21 -14.65
CA GLY A 61 6.93 -4.61 -14.81
C GLY A 61 5.76 -5.08 -13.94
N TYR A 62 4.87 -4.21 -13.47
CA TYR A 62 3.71 -4.61 -12.67
C TYR A 62 2.37 -4.34 -13.33
N GLN A 63 1.40 -5.21 -13.03
CA GLN A 63 -0.01 -5.02 -13.33
C GLN A 63 -0.84 -5.23 -12.05
N LEU A 64 -1.89 -4.42 -11.89
CA LEU A 64 -2.97 -4.69 -10.95
C LEU A 64 -4.19 -5.14 -11.75
N LEU A 65 -4.71 -6.33 -11.43
CA LEU A 65 -5.88 -6.91 -12.08
C LEU A 65 -7.00 -7.05 -11.06
N GLU A 66 -8.19 -6.58 -11.36
CA GLU A 66 -9.39 -6.97 -10.60
C GLU A 66 -9.85 -8.35 -11.05
N ILE A 67 -10.13 -9.22 -10.08
CA ILE A 67 -10.65 -10.57 -10.29
C ILE A 67 -12.17 -10.55 -10.07
N SER A 68 -12.92 -10.95 -11.10
CA SER A 68 -14.37 -11.12 -11.04
C SER A 68 -14.78 -12.49 -11.60
N PRO A 69 -16.06 -12.92 -11.44
CA PRO A 69 -16.56 -14.14 -12.05
C PRO A 69 -16.46 -14.17 -13.59
N THR A 70 -16.36 -13.01 -14.24
CA THR A 70 -16.26 -12.89 -15.70
C THR A 70 -14.83 -12.82 -16.22
N GLY A 71 -13.83 -12.74 -15.34
CA GLY A 71 -12.41 -12.74 -15.70
C GLY A 71 -11.58 -11.75 -14.91
N LYS A 72 -10.36 -11.48 -15.41
CA LYS A 72 -9.42 -10.51 -14.84
C LYS A 72 -9.42 -9.22 -15.66
N THR A 73 -9.63 -8.07 -15.03
CA THR A 73 -9.67 -6.76 -15.70
C THR A 73 -8.52 -5.87 -15.20
N PRO A 74 -7.71 -5.26 -16.09
CA PRO A 74 -6.67 -4.33 -15.69
C PRO A 74 -7.20 -3.08 -14.97
N VAL A 75 -6.55 -2.73 -13.86
CA VAL A 75 -6.88 -1.56 -13.03
C VAL A 75 -5.68 -0.61 -13.01
N PRO A 76 -5.87 0.68 -13.35
CA PRO A 76 -4.83 1.68 -13.14
C PRO A 76 -4.43 1.73 -11.67
N PHE A 77 -3.13 1.62 -11.40
CA PHE A 77 -2.56 1.70 -10.06
C PHE A 77 -1.33 2.60 -10.08
N GLN A 78 -0.88 2.99 -8.89
CA GLN A 78 0.34 3.77 -8.68
C GLN A 78 1.01 3.32 -7.40
N LEU A 79 2.34 3.25 -7.42
CA LEU A 79 3.15 3.09 -6.21
C LEU A 79 3.57 4.48 -5.73
N GLU A 80 3.26 4.83 -4.49
CA GLU A 80 3.79 6.02 -3.83
C GLU A 80 5.08 5.65 -3.10
N ASP A 81 6.18 6.33 -3.45
CA ASP A 81 7.47 6.21 -2.78
C ASP A 81 7.48 7.06 -1.48
N GLY A 82 8.20 6.59 -0.46
CA GLY A 82 8.28 7.23 0.86
C GLY A 82 8.66 6.24 1.95
N PRO A 83 8.79 6.68 3.23
CA PRO A 83 9.15 5.80 4.35
C PRO A 83 8.17 4.63 4.55
N ASN A 84 6.92 4.80 4.13
CA ASN A 84 5.92 3.73 4.04
C ASN A 84 5.44 3.64 2.59
N LYS A 85 6.02 2.77 1.78
CA LYS A 85 5.65 2.59 0.36
C LYS A 85 4.19 2.16 0.27
N ARG A 86 3.40 2.74 -0.63
CA ARG A 86 1.96 2.43 -0.75
C ARG A 86 1.57 2.05 -2.15
N LEU A 87 0.66 1.07 -2.27
CA LEU A 87 -0.06 0.76 -3.50
C LEU A 87 -1.40 1.51 -3.49
N CYS A 88 -1.64 2.32 -4.52
CA CYS A 88 -2.83 3.16 -4.63
C CYS A 88 -3.58 2.90 -5.94
N TRP A 89 -4.90 2.82 -5.87
CA TRP A 89 -5.79 2.68 -7.03
C TRP A 89 -7.18 3.23 -6.72
N ILE A 90 -8.04 3.32 -7.73
CA ILE A 90 -9.44 3.72 -7.55
C ILE A 90 -10.31 2.46 -7.56
N LEU A 91 -11.17 2.31 -6.55
CA LEU A 91 -12.24 1.32 -6.54
C LEU A 91 -13.37 1.80 -7.46
N SER A 92 -13.14 1.69 -8.76
CA SER A 92 -14.03 2.21 -9.79
C SER A 92 -15.41 1.56 -9.77
N GLY A 93 -16.44 2.36 -10.01
CA GLY A 93 -17.84 1.92 -10.01
C GLY A 93 -18.42 1.71 -8.62
N ASN A 94 -19.68 1.28 -8.58
CA ASN A 94 -20.41 1.00 -7.35
C ASN A 94 -19.91 -0.30 -6.71
N THR A 95 -19.65 -0.26 -5.41
CA THR A 95 -19.39 -1.44 -4.57
C THR A 95 -20.35 -1.39 -3.39
N PRO A 96 -21.34 -2.30 -3.29
CA PRO A 96 -22.32 -2.28 -2.21
C PRO A 96 -21.67 -2.43 -0.83
N SER A 97 -22.31 -1.90 0.21
CA SER A 97 -21.85 -2.11 1.60
C SER A 97 -21.82 -3.60 1.95
N GLY A 98 -20.88 -3.99 2.82
CA GLY A 98 -20.69 -5.37 3.28
C GLY A 98 -20.06 -6.32 2.27
N THR A 99 -19.60 -5.82 1.11
CA THR A 99 -19.02 -6.66 0.05
C THR A 99 -17.49 -6.56 -0.01
N LYS A 100 -16.87 -7.48 -0.74
CA LYS A 100 -15.43 -7.49 -1.02
C LYS A 100 -15.18 -7.61 -2.52
N ARG A 101 -14.16 -6.90 -3.01
CA ARG A 101 -13.60 -7.05 -4.37
C ARG A 101 -12.17 -7.53 -4.27
N VAL A 102 -11.76 -8.38 -5.20
CA VAL A 102 -10.44 -9.05 -5.15
C VAL A 102 -9.57 -8.54 -6.29
N PHE A 103 -8.30 -8.31 -5.99
CA PHE A 103 -7.30 -7.85 -6.94
C PHE A 103 -6.06 -8.72 -6.88
N GLU A 104 -5.30 -8.75 -7.95
CA GLU A 104 -4.02 -9.43 -8.07
C GLU A 104 -2.97 -8.43 -8.55
N LEU A 105 -1.94 -8.23 -7.75
CA LEU A 105 -0.71 -7.58 -8.19
C LEU A 105 0.22 -8.66 -8.73
N ARG A 106 0.73 -8.49 -9.95
CA ARG A 106 1.62 -9.46 -10.59
C ARG A 106 2.74 -8.80 -11.37
N THR A 107 3.81 -9.55 -11.65
CA THR A 107 4.76 -9.16 -12.69
C THR A 107 4.10 -9.33 -14.06
N GLY A 108 4.36 -8.39 -14.96
CA GLY A 108 3.84 -8.36 -16.33
C GLY A 108 3.95 -6.96 -16.93
N SER A 109 4.11 -6.87 -18.26
CA SER A 109 4.14 -5.59 -18.97
C SER A 109 2.81 -4.88 -18.80
N ALA A 110 2.75 -3.73 -18.12
CA ALA A 110 1.51 -2.99 -17.86
C ALA A 110 0.57 -2.96 -19.08
N PRO A 111 -0.69 -3.41 -18.98
CA PRO A 111 -1.66 -3.08 -20.01
C PRO A 111 -1.80 -1.57 -19.93
N ILE A 112 -1.53 -0.89 -21.04
CA ILE A 112 -1.76 0.54 -21.17
C ILE A 112 -3.27 0.74 -21.20
N THR A 113 -3.96 0.60 -20.06
CA THR A 113 -5.28 1.21 -19.90
C THR A 113 -5.01 2.68 -19.71
N ALA A 114 -5.20 3.42 -20.81
CA ALA A 114 -4.90 4.84 -21.00
C ALA A 114 -5.76 5.77 -20.14
N ALA A 115 -5.74 5.60 -18.81
CA ALA A 115 -6.22 6.63 -17.91
C ALA A 115 -5.32 7.84 -18.13
N LYS A 116 -5.90 8.93 -18.67
CA LYS A 116 -5.18 10.20 -18.82
C LYS A 116 -4.71 10.61 -17.43
N PRO A 117 -3.39 10.74 -17.20
CA PRO A 117 -2.86 10.94 -15.86
C PRO A 117 -3.22 12.33 -15.33
N ILE A 118 -3.17 12.45 -14.01
CA ILE A 118 -3.01 13.77 -13.38
C ILE A 118 -1.58 14.20 -13.64
N VAL A 119 -1.39 15.39 -14.22
CA VAL A 119 -0.07 15.99 -14.46
C VAL A 119 0.14 17.19 -13.55
N ALA A 120 1.39 17.41 -13.13
CA ALA A 120 1.77 18.54 -12.27
C ALA A 120 2.78 19.43 -13.01
N LEU A 121 2.33 20.60 -13.45
CA LEU A 121 3.14 21.55 -14.24
C LEU A 121 3.70 22.65 -13.35
N ARG A 122 4.98 22.99 -13.51
CA ARG A 122 5.56 24.18 -12.89
C ARG A 122 5.30 25.39 -13.79
N ASP A 123 4.66 26.42 -13.26
CA ASP A 123 4.36 27.67 -13.97
C ASP A 123 4.58 28.87 -13.05
N LYS A 124 5.54 29.75 -13.38
CA LYS A 124 5.77 31.05 -12.72
C LYS A 124 5.68 31.02 -11.19
N GLY A 125 6.43 30.13 -10.55
CA GLY A 125 6.42 30.03 -9.09
C GLY A 125 5.18 29.33 -8.49
N ALA A 126 4.45 28.57 -9.30
CA ALA A 126 3.32 27.75 -8.89
C ALA A 126 3.40 26.32 -9.45
N ILE A 127 2.61 25.43 -8.87
CA ILE A 127 2.30 24.11 -9.40
C ILE A 127 0.85 24.12 -9.88
N VAL A 128 0.61 23.71 -11.12
CA VAL A 128 -0.73 23.55 -11.70
C VAL A 128 -0.97 22.07 -11.96
N PHE A 129 -1.95 21.49 -11.25
CA PHE A 129 -2.46 20.17 -11.57
C PHE A 129 -3.44 20.23 -12.72
N GLN A 130 -3.27 19.35 -13.70
CA GLN A 130 -4.17 19.23 -14.84
C GLN A 130 -4.60 17.78 -15.08
N ARG A 131 -5.75 17.63 -15.71
CA ARG A 131 -6.22 16.37 -16.32
C ARG A 131 -6.71 16.70 -17.73
N ASN A 132 -6.17 16.01 -18.73
CA ASN A 132 -6.51 16.25 -20.15
C ASN A 132 -6.38 17.74 -20.58
N GLY A 133 -5.36 18.43 -20.08
CA GLY A 133 -5.13 19.86 -20.37
C GLY A 133 -6.05 20.84 -19.63
N ARG A 134 -7.04 20.36 -18.86
CA ARG A 134 -7.88 21.20 -18.00
C ARG A 134 -7.24 21.41 -16.64
N ASN A 135 -7.21 22.64 -16.17
CA ASN A 135 -6.70 22.98 -14.83
C ASN A 135 -7.66 22.47 -13.75
N LEU A 136 -7.10 21.88 -12.70
CA LEU A 136 -7.84 21.40 -11.53
C LEU A 136 -7.55 22.27 -10.31
N LEU A 137 -6.26 22.47 -10.01
CA LEU A 137 -5.78 23.14 -8.82
C LEU A 137 -4.45 23.84 -9.10
N ARG A 138 -4.27 25.07 -8.63
CA ARG A 138 -2.99 25.79 -8.66
C ARG A 138 -2.53 26.14 -7.26
N TYR A 139 -1.38 25.59 -6.87
CA TYR A 139 -0.69 25.93 -5.63
C TYR A 139 0.41 26.95 -5.91
N GLN A 140 0.30 28.14 -5.32
CA GLN A 140 1.26 29.21 -5.44
C GLN A 140 2.30 29.09 -4.31
N TYR A 141 3.55 28.78 -4.64
CA TYR A 141 4.64 28.71 -3.65
C TYR A 141 5.49 29.98 -3.62
N ALA A 142 5.76 30.57 -4.79
CA ALA A 142 6.44 31.86 -4.86
C ALA A 142 5.50 32.98 -4.39
N GLU A 143 6.09 34.10 -3.98
CA GLU A 143 5.32 35.26 -3.58
C GLU A 143 4.47 35.83 -4.72
N ALA A 144 3.17 35.96 -4.49
CA ALA A 144 2.26 36.60 -5.43
C ALA A 144 2.43 38.13 -5.42
N SER A 145 2.16 38.76 -6.56
CA SER A 145 2.13 40.21 -6.68
C SER A 145 1.07 40.81 -5.76
N VAL A 146 1.34 42.01 -5.23
CA VAL A 146 0.40 42.81 -4.48
C VAL A 146 -0.27 43.82 -5.43
N PRO A 147 -1.59 44.12 -5.28
CA PRO A 147 -2.25 45.11 -6.12
C PRO A 147 -1.66 46.50 -5.94
N GLU A 148 -1.70 47.31 -7.00
CA GLU A 148 -1.16 48.66 -7.00
C GLU A 148 -1.73 49.51 -5.84
N GLY A 149 -0.85 50.26 -5.17
CA GLY A 149 -1.21 51.11 -4.04
C GLY A 149 -1.48 50.36 -2.72
N LYS A 150 -1.26 49.04 -2.65
CA LYS A 150 -1.36 48.26 -1.41
C LYS A 150 0.04 47.95 -0.85
N SER A 151 0.10 47.74 0.46
CA SER A 151 1.36 47.47 1.18
C SER A 151 2.02 46.18 0.72
N GLU A 152 3.34 46.21 0.53
CA GLU A 152 4.16 45.03 0.24
C GLU A 152 4.08 43.94 1.33
N LEU A 153 3.59 44.26 2.53
CA LEU A 153 3.33 43.28 3.58
C LEU A 153 2.32 42.19 3.16
N PHE A 154 1.47 42.44 2.16
CA PHE A 154 0.56 41.44 1.59
C PHE A 154 1.25 40.51 0.57
N ARG A 155 2.55 40.61 0.39
CA ARG A 155 3.29 39.71 -0.47
C ARG A 155 3.52 38.39 0.27
N ARG A 156 3.00 37.27 -0.28
CA ARG A 156 3.24 35.92 0.26
C ARG A 156 3.02 34.83 -0.79
N GLY A 157 3.55 33.65 -0.52
CA GLY A 157 3.18 32.39 -1.17
C GLY A 157 2.39 31.48 -0.21
N GLY A 158 2.35 30.19 -0.52
CA GLY A 158 1.79 29.17 0.36
C GLY A 158 0.26 29.20 0.41
N PHE A 159 -0.39 29.18 -0.75
CA PHE A 159 -1.86 29.14 -0.86
C PHE A 159 -2.30 28.47 -2.18
N ILE A 160 -3.58 28.09 -2.25
CA ILE A 160 -4.18 27.56 -3.47
C ILE A 160 -5.05 28.64 -4.13
N HIS A 161 -4.65 29.05 -5.33
CA HIS A 161 -5.46 29.85 -6.24
C HIS A 161 -4.84 29.88 -7.65
N PRO A 162 -5.67 29.71 -8.71
CA PRO A 162 -7.07 29.28 -8.65
C PRO A 162 -7.29 27.81 -8.25
N LEU A 163 -8.50 27.52 -7.79
CA LEU A 163 -9.12 26.19 -7.78
C LEU A 163 -10.24 26.23 -8.82
N TRP A 164 -10.28 25.24 -9.71
CA TRP A 164 -11.23 25.19 -10.81
C TRP A 164 -12.28 24.09 -10.61
N SER A 165 -13.52 24.36 -11.03
CA SER A 165 -14.52 23.31 -11.20
C SER A 165 -14.13 22.35 -12.34
N PRO A 166 -14.72 21.14 -12.42
CA PRO A 166 -14.46 20.20 -13.52
C PRO A 166 -14.61 20.80 -14.94
N LYS A 167 -15.54 21.74 -15.12
CA LYS A 167 -15.75 22.49 -16.37
C LYS A 167 -14.92 23.78 -16.50
N GLY A 168 -14.15 24.13 -15.47
CA GLY A 168 -13.17 25.21 -15.53
C GLY A 168 -13.62 26.55 -14.93
N GLU A 169 -14.67 26.59 -14.10
CA GLU A 169 -15.03 27.80 -13.37
C GLU A 169 -14.02 28.06 -12.23
N VAL A 170 -13.56 29.30 -12.06
CA VAL A 170 -12.68 29.66 -10.93
C VAL A 170 -13.53 29.88 -9.68
N LEU A 171 -13.27 29.10 -8.63
CA LEU A 171 -14.11 29.10 -7.41
C LEU A 171 -13.50 29.87 -6.23
N THR A 172 -12.26 30.33 -6.36
CA THR A 172 -11.49 31.01 -5.30
C THR A 172 -11.11 32.42 -5.72
N ARG A 173 -10.89 33.31 -4.75
CA ARG A 173 -10.34 34.66 -4.97
C ARG A 173 -9.21 34.97 -4.00
N ILE A 174 -8.21 35.72 -4.47
CA ILE A 174 -7.18 36.33 -3.63
C ILE A 174 -7.33 37.85 -3.61
N GLN A 175 -6.86 38.47 -2.53
CA GLN A 175 -6.71 39.90 -2.37
C GLN A 175 -7.96 40.73 -2.79
N PRO A 176 -9.17 40.35 -2.33
CA PRO A 176 -10.37 41.11 -2.64
C PRO A 176 -10.28 42.53 -2.03
N PRO A 177 -10.94 43.54 -2.62
CA PRO A 177 -10.81 44.93 -2.16
C PRO A 177 -11.21 45.18 -0.70
N ASP A 178 -12.13 44.38 -0.17
CA ASP A 178 -12.66 44.46 1.20
C ASP A 178 -11.73 43.77 2.22
N HIS A 179 -11.05 42.70 1.81
CA HIS A 179 -10.19 41.87 2.66
C HIS A 179 -8.90 41.49 1.92
N ILE A 180 -8.06 42.48 1.64
CA ILE A 180 -6.84 42.34 0.81
C ILE A 180 -5.88 41.23 1.28
N HIS A 181 -5.96 40.80 2.53
CA HIS A 181 -5.11 39.76 3.12
C HIS A 181 -5.67 38.33 2.96
N HIS A 182 -6.72 38.11 2.17
CA HIS A 182 -7.28 36.77 1.89
C HIS A 182 -6.66 36.11 0.64
N TYR A 183 -6.44 34.79 0.66
CA TYR A 183 -5.69 34.07 -0.39
C TYR A 183 -6.33 32.73 -0.83
N GLY A 184 -7.55 32.75 -1.37
CA GLY A 184 -8.14 31.55 -1.99
C GLY A 184 -8.41 30.44 -0.96
N ILE A 185 -7.54 29.42 -0.91
CA ILE A 185 -7.49 28.46 0.20
C ILE A 185 -6.12 28.53 0.89
N TRP A 186 -6.12 28.74 2.20
CA TRP A 186 -4.91 28.86 3.00
C TRP A 186 -5.16 28.53 4.48
N ASN A 187 -4.08 28.36 5.26
CA ASN A 187 -4.14 28.18 6.72
C ASN A 187 -3.65 29.43 7.44
N PRO A 188 -4.58 30.34 7.77
CA PRO A 188 -4.24 31.54 8.49
C PRO A 188 -4.35 31.40 10.01
N TRP A 189 -3.24 31.61 10.69
CA TRP A 189 -3.15 31.58 12.15
C TRP A 189 -3.15 33.00 12.70
N THR A 190 -4.26 33.43 13.29
CA THR A 190 -4.49 34.83 13.65
C THR A 190 -4.01 35.20 15.05
N SER A 191 -4.33 34.37 16.05
CA SER A 191 -4.07 34.69 17.46
C SER A 191 -3.11 33.65 18.01
N THR A 192 -1.83 33.98 18.05
CA THR A 192 -0.79 33.02 18.46
C THR A 192 0.18 33.64 19.46
N VAL A 193 0.88 32.78 20.21
CA VAL A 193 1.95 33.17 21.13
C VAL A 193 3.19 32.34 20.88
N PHE A 194 4.32 33.01 20.71
CA PHE A 194 5.63 32.40 20.54
C PHE A 194 6.67 33.19 21.35
N GLU A 195 7.43 32.51 22.22
CA GLU A 195 8.45 33.15 23.07
C GLU A 195 7.94 34.40 23.82
N GLY A 196 6.71 34.32 24.32
CA GLY A 196 6.03 35.40 25.05
C GLY A 196 5.48 36.54 24.19
N ARG A 197 5.75 36.56 22.87
CA ARG A 197 5.22 37.56 21.93
C ARG A 197 3.90 37.08 21.35
N LYS A 198 2.94 38.01 21.19
CA LYS A 198 1.69 37.76 20.46
C LYS A 198 1.93 38.00 18.98
N LEU A 199 1.53 37.07 18.13
CA LEU A 199 1.76 37.12 16.69
C LEU A 199 0.49 36.82 15.91
N ASP A 200 0.37 37.48 14.76
CA ASP A 200 -0.72 37.32 13.80
C ASP A 200 -0.14 37.09 12.39
N PHE A 201 -0.33 35.86 11.87
CA PHE A 201 0.09 35.46 10.52
C PHE A 201 -1.05 35.60 9.48
N TRP A 202 -2.23 36.07 9.90
CA TRP A 202 -3.39 36.34 9.05
C TRP A 202 -3.42 37.81 8.61
N ASN A 203 -3.43 38.73 9.57
CA ASN A 203 -3.60 40.17 9.36
C ASN A 203 -2.26 40.83 8.99
N LEU A 204 -1.73 40.48 7.82
CA LEU A 204 -0.38 40.85 7.37
C LEU A 204 -0.08 42.36 7.44
N TYR A 205 -1.10 43.22 7.36
CA TYR A 205 -0.94 44.67 7.49
C TYR A 205 -0.39 45.13 8.85
N LYS A 206 -0.48 44.30 9.89
CA LYS A 206 0.11 44.60 11.21
C LYS A 206 1.63 44.49 11.20
N GLY A 207 2.21 43.77 10.22
CA GLY A 207 3.66 43.52 10.16
C GLY A 207 4.19 42.63 11.26
N GLU A 208 3.33 41.87 11.95
CA GLU A 208 3.72 40.98 13.06
C GLU A 208 4.28 39.64 12.55
N GLY A 209 3.68 39.08 11.50
CA GLY A 209 4.13 37.83 10.91
C GLY A 209 3.80 37.69 9.42
N THR A 210 4.44 36.70 8.78
CA THR A 210 4.19 36.31 7.38
C THR A 210 4.40 34.81 7.18
N VAL A 211 4.04 34.29 5.99
CA VAL A 211 4.24 32.88 5.61
C VAL A 211 5.18 32.81 4.41
N LYS A 212 6.26 32.02 4.55
CA LYS A 212 7.24 31.76 3.49
C LYS A 212 7.21 30.29 3.08
N VAL A 213 7.53 30.02 1.83
CA VAL A 213 7.76 28.66 1.31
C VAL A 213 9.25 28.54 0.99
N PRO A 214 10.08 28.07 1.96
CA PRO A 214 11.54 28.13 1.85
C PRO A 214 12.14 27.14 0.83
N THR A 215 11.39 26.10 0.46
CA THR A 215 11.87 25.03 -0.43
C THR A 215 10.93 24.82 -1.61
N LEU A 216 11.46 24.40 -2.75
CA LEU A 216 10.62 24.02 -3.88
C LEU A 216 9.69 22.86 -3.51
N PRO A 217 8.39 22.93 -3.83
CA PRO A 217 7.48 21.82 -3.58
C PRO A 217 7.90 20.58 -4.35
N VAL A 218 7.82 19.42 -3.71
CA VAL A 218 8.00 18.10 -4.35
C VAL A 218 6.68 17.70 -4.95
N VAL A 219 6.68 17.23 -6.20
CA VAL A 219 5.46 16.86 -6.91
C VAL A 219 5.61 15.50 -7.59
N THR A 220 4.53 14.73 -7.60
CA THR A 220 4.41 13.52 -8.43
C THR A 220 3.19 13.62 -9.33
N GLN A 221 3.21 12.83 -10.39
CA GLN A 221 2.13 12.73 -11.36
C GLN A 221 1.93 11.26 -11.73
N GLY A 222 0.72 10.90 -12.17
CA GLY A 222 0.47 9.52 -12.54
C GLY A 222 -0.99 9.20 -12.83
N PRO A 223 -1.25 7.92 -13.17
CA PRO A 223 -2.56 7.48 -13.65
C PRO A 223 -3.63 7.44 -12.55
N VAL A 224 -3.25 7.42 -11.28
CA VAL A 224 -4.19 7.36 -10.14
C VAL A 224 -4.23 8.66 -9.37
N LEU A 225 -3.09 9.33 -9.18
CA LEU A 225 -3.04 10.59 -8.46
C LEU A 225 -1.81 11.42 -8.83
N GLY A 226 -1.94 12.74 -8.66
CA GLY A 226 -0.80 13.64 -8.51
C GLY A 226 -0.66 14.05 -7.05
N THR A 227 0.58 14.20 -6.57
CA THR A 227 0.85 14.65 -5.19
C THR A 227 1.69 15.91 -5.17
N LEU A 228 1.54 16.69 -4.10
CA LEU A 228 2.37 17.83 -3.79
C LEU A 228 2.71 17.84 -2.30
N SER A 229 3.99 17.98 -1.97
CA SER A 229 4.49 18.19 -0.61
C SER A 229 5.22 19.54 -0.55
N SER A 230 4.87 20.39 0.41
CA SER A 230 5.45 21.73 0.55
C SER A 230 5.63 22.13 2.01
N ARG A 231 6.81 22.59 2.39
CA ARG A 231 7.12 23.14 3.72
C ARG A 231 6.87 24.64 3.73
N HIS A 232 6.22 25.14 4.77
CA HIS A 232 5.93 26.54 5.02
C HIS A 232 6.53 26.95 6.36
N GLU A 233 7.00 28.18 6.45
CA GLU A 233 7.45 28.80 7.70
C GLU A 233 6.56 30.01 8.00
N HIS A 234 5.93 30.00 9.17
CA HIS A 234 5.27 31.17 9.74
C HIS A 234 6.32 31.95 10.53
N VAL A 235 6.64 33.14 10.05
CA VAL A 235 7.81 33.92 10.46
C VAL A 235 7.38 35.10 11.32
N ASP A 236 7.90 35.15 12.55
CA ASP A 236 7.84 36.30 13.46
C ASP A 236 8.73 37.42 12.92
N LEU A 237 8.11 38.53 12.52
CA LEU A 237 8.79 39.74 12.03
C LEU A 237 9.11 40.74 13.15
N THR A 238 8.67 40.46 14.38
CA THR A 238 8.88 41.30 15.57
C THR A 238 10.05 40.84 16.42
N ALA A 239 10.71 39.74 16.03
CA ALA A 239 11.87 39.20 16.72
C ALA A 239 12.99 40.26 16.85
N PRO A 240 13.83 40.21 17.91
CA PRO A 240 14.87 41.21 18.15
C PRO A 240 15.79 41.41 16.93
N SER A 241 16.25 42.65 16.74
CA SER A 241 17.04 43.09 15.57
C SER A 241 18.31 42.29 15.33
N SER A 242 18.90 41.68 16.36
CA SER A 242 20.05 40.77 16.23
C SER A 242 19.73 39.48 15.44
N THR A 243 18.46 39.13 15.29
CA THR A 243 17.97 37.97 14.51
C THR A 243 17.19 38.36 13.25
N GLY A 244 16.71 39.61 13.15
CA GLY A 244 15.96 40.14 12.00
C GLY A 244 14.53 39.61 11.88
N SER A 245 14.36 38.30 11.70
CA SER A 245 13.08 37.59 11.68
C SER A 245 13.28 36.13 12.11
N LYS A 246 12.27 35.46 12.67
CA LYS A 246 12.43 34.11 13.20
C LYS A 246 11.26 33.20 12.82
N ALA A 247 11.53 32.00 12.31
CA ALA A 247 10.48 31.00 12.11
C ALA A 247 9.90 30.60 13.49
N ALA A 248 8.59 30.73 13.63
CA ALA A 248 7.86 30.41 14.86
C ALA A 248 7.14 29.05 14.75
N LEU A 249 6.60 28.75 13.58
CA LEU A 249 5.86 27.53 13.27
C LEU A 249 6.26 27.03 11.88
N GLU A 250 6.52 25.73 11.78
CA GLU A 250 6.64 25.02 10.51
C GLU A 250 5.33 24.31 10.20
N GLU A 251 4.95 24.34 8.94
CA GLU A 251 3.74 23.70 8.46
C GLU A 251 4.02 22.97 7.14
N GLU A 252 3.79 21.66 7.12
CA GLU A 252 3.93 20.84 5.92
C GLU A 252 2.57 20.56 5.31
N TRP A 253 2.40 20.92 4.05
CA TRP A 253 1.20 20.59 3.27
C TRP A 253 1.47 19.39 2.38
N ASN A 254 0.64 18.35 2.53
CA ASN A 254 0.57 17.20 1.64
C ASN A 254 -0.78 17.21 0.92
N ILE A 255 -0.77 17.46 -0.39
CA ILE A 255 -1.95 17.56 -1.24
C ILE A 255 -1.98 16.35 -2.19
N LYS A 256 -3.12 15.66 -2.29
CA LYS A 256 -3.33 14.59 -3.28
C LYS A 256 -4.50 14.96 -4.19
N VAL A 257 -4.26 15.00 -5.50
CA VAL A 257 -5.29 15.21 -6.53
C VAL A 257 -5.59 13.85 -7.15
N TRP A 258 -6.76 13.29 -6.85
CA TRP A 258 -7.12 11.93 -7.27
C TRP A 258 -7.71 11.89 -8.69
N ASN A 259 -7.32 10.90 -9.48
CA ASN A 259 -7.91 10.59 -10.78
C ASN A 259 -9.18 9.73 -10.64
N ALA A 260 -10.11 10.16 -9.78
CA ALA A 260 -11.33 9.43 -9.48
C ALA A 260 -12.49 9.91 -10.38
N GLY A 261 -13.26 8.97 -10.93
CA GLY A 261 -14.47 9.28 -11.70
C GLY A 261 -14.22 9.78 -13.13
N SER A 262 -15.30 10.25 -13.77
CA SER A 262 -15.30 10.74 -15.16
C SER A 262 -14.60 12.11 -15.29
N GLU A 263 -14.28 12.50 -16.54
CA GLU A 263 -13.57 13.77 -16.83
C GLU A 263 -14.37 15.02 -16.39
N ASP A 264 -15.69 15.00 -16.57
CA ASP A 264 -16.61 16.07 -16.13
C ASP A 264 -17.24 15.80 -14.76
N GLY A 265 -16.81 14.74 -14.07
CA GLY A 265 -17.31 14.34 -12.76
C GLY A 265 -16.70 15.15 -11.62
N PRO A 266 -17.17 14.95 -10.38
CA PRO A 266 -16.58 15.58 -9.21
C PRO A 266 -15.09 15.24 -9.04
N GLN A 267 -14.28 16.25 -8.72
CA GLN A 267 -12.84 16.13 -8.52
C GLN A 267 -12.53 16.05 -7.02
N LEU A 268 -11.80 15.01 -6.61
CA LEU A 268 -11.34 14.81 -5.24
C LEU A 268 -9.94 15.39 -5.01
N VAL A 269 -9.78 16.15 -3.94
CA VAL A 269 -8.50 16.69 -3.48
C VAL A 269 -8.36 16.48 -1.98
N ASP A 270 -7.36 15.71 -1.56
CA ASP A 270 -6.99 15.59 -0.14
C ASP A 270 -6.00 16.69 0.20
N PHE A 271 -6.17 17.28 1.37
CA PHE A 271 -5.31 18.30 1.93
C PHE A 271 -4.97 17.91 3.37
N GLN A 272 -3.70 17.66 3.61
CA GLN A 272 -3.16 17.42 4.94
C GLN A 272 -2.21 18.55 5.32
N SER A 273 -2.36 19.08 6.53
CA SER A 273 -1.49 20.09 7.13
C SER A 273 -0.89 19.53 8.41
N THR A 274 0.43 19.39 8.46
CA THR A 274 1.15 18.96 9.66
C THR A 274 1.95 20.11 10.25
N LEU A 275 1.65 20.46 11.50
CA LEU A 275 2.27 21.58 12.22
C LEU A 275 3.40 21.08 13.14
N HIS A 276 4.50 21.81 13.18
CA HIS A 276 5.65 21.60 14.04
C HIS A 276 6.12 22.92 14.64
N CYS A 277 6.56 22.92 15.90
CA CYS A 277 7.31 24.07 16.42
C CYS A 277 8.60 24.21 15.61
N ALA A 278 8.89 25.41 15.10
CA ALA A 278 10.10 25.67 14.31
C ALA A 278 11.39 25.68 15.14
N THR A 279 11.26 25.68 16.47
CA THR A 279 12.35 25.75 17.44
C THR A 279 12.01 24.91 18.67
N ASP A 280 12.91 24.89 19.65
CA ASP A 280 12.68 24.28 20.97
C ASP A 280 11.75 25.10 21.89
N SER A 281 11.19 26.21 21.38
CA SER A 281 10.18 27.00 22.10
C SER A 281 8.77 26.49 21.85
N ILE A 282 7.93 26.50 22.89
CA ILE A 282 6.49 26.22 22.77
C ILE A 282 5.83 27.27 21.85
N PHE A 283 4.95 26.80 20.97
CA PHE A 283 4.08 27.64 20.16
C PHE A 283 2.62 27.42 20.58
N THR A 284 1.88 28.48 20.86
CA THR A 284 0.47 28.38 21.27
C THR A 284 -0.44 29.05 20.26
N ILE A 285 -1.40 28.30 19.72
CA ILE A 285 -2.53 28.85 18.98
C ILE A 285 -3.60 29.18 20.02
N LYS A 286 -3.95 30.45 20.18
CA LYS A 286 -4.87 30.91 21.23
C LYS A 286 -6.31 30.66 20.84
N ALA A 287 -7.17 30.44 21.83
CA ALA A 287 -8.62 30.41 21.65
C ALA A 287 -9.09 31.69 20.94
N TYR A 288 -9.58 31.57 19.69
CA TYR A 288 -9.96 32.72 18.89
C TYR A 288 -11.00 32.38 17.82
N THR A 289 -11.78 33.37 17.36
CA THR A 289 -12.99 33.15 16.55
C THR A 289 -12.75 32.76 15.09
N TYR A 290 -11.53 32.96 14.55
CA TYR A 290 -11.18 32.56 13.17
C TYR A 290 -9.67 32.30 13.02
N GLN A 291 -9.32 31.09 12.58
CA GLN A 291 -7.97 30.61 12.26
C GLN A 291 -8.02 29.16 11.76
N GLY A 292 -6.99 28.66 11.05
CA GLY A 292 -6.98 27.30 10.49
C GLY A 292 -7.58 27.24 9.08
N PHE A 293 -7.96 26.05 8.60
CA PHE A 293 -8.23 25.78 7.18
C PHE A 293 -9.32 26.67 6.58
N GLY A 294 -8.92 27.67 5.79
CA GLY A 294 -9.76 28.78 5.33
C GLY A 294 -10.00 28.80 3.83
N PHE A 295 -11.14 29.36 3.43
CA PHE A 295 -11.57 29.52 2.04
C PHE A 295 -12.21 30.90 1.80
N ARG A 296 -11.79 31.53 0.70
CA ARG A 296 -12.36 32.75 0.13
C ARG A 296 -12.88 32.47 -1.27
N ALA A 297 -14.18 32.59 -1.46
CA ALA A 297 -14.82 32.32 -2.75
C ALA A 297 -14.55 33.42 -3.80
N THR A 298 -14.84 33.09 -5.05
CA THR A 298 -14.95 34.03 -6.17
C THR A 298 -15.90 35.20 -5.85
N GLU A 299 -15.65 36.34 -6.48
CA GLU A 299 -16.48 37.53 -6.50
C GLU A 299 -17.91 37.30 -7.00
N LYS A 300 -18.14 36.23 -7.78
CA LYS A 300 -19.46 35.86 -8.28
C LYS A 300 -20.41 35.41 -7.18
N TRP A 301 -19.88 35.06 -6.00
CA TRP A 301 -20.61 34.43 -4.91
C TRP A 301 -20.93 35.43 -3.80
N ASP A 302 -22.19 35.80 -3.73
CA ASP A 302 -22.75 36.77 -2.79
C ASP A 302 -23.96 36.18 -2.05
N ASP A 303 -24.65 36.96 -1.21
CA ASP A 303 -25.79 36.45 -0.44
C ASP A 303 -26.95 35.92 -1.30
N LYS A 304 -27.09 36.43 -2.53
CA LYS A 304 -28.14 36.03 -3.48
C LYS A 304 -27.69 34.84 -4.31
N THR A 305 -26.44 34.83 -4.75
CA THR A 305 -25.91 33.89 -5.74
C THR A 305 -25.24 32.65 -5.16
N ALA A 306 -24.91 32.65 -3.87
CA ALA A 306 -24.29 31.51 -3.19
C ALA A 306 -25.15 30.93 -2.06
N ARG A 307 -24.92 29.65 -1.76
CA ARG A 307 -25.54 28.91 -0.66
C ARG A 307 -24.47 28.13 0.08
N LEU A 308 -24.58 28.15 1.41
CA LEU A 308 -23.81 27.31 2.30
C LEU A 308 -24.75 26.31 2.97
N LEU A 309 -24.34 25.05 3.05
CA LEU A 309 -25.05 24.00 3.77
C LEU A 309 -24.05 23.14 4.55
N THR A 310 -24.28 22.98 5.84
CA THR A 310 -23.48 22.13 6.72
C THR A 310 -24.13 20.76 6.94
N SER A 311 -23.35 19.80 7.47
CA SER A 311 -23.88 18.49 7.89
C SER A 311 -25.02 18.55 8.90
N GLU A 312 -25.15 19.67 9.61
CA GLU A 312 -26.19 19.90 10.62
C GLU A 312 -27.41 20.64 10.04
N GLY A 313 -27.50 20.79 8.71
CA GLY A 313 -28.60 21.48 8.03
C GLY A 313 -28.54 23.01 8.15
N LYS A 314 -27.48 23.58 8.72
CA LYS A 314 -27.29 25.01 8.92
C LYS A 314 -26.61 25.67 7.73
N GLY A 315 -26.86 26.96 7.53
CA GLY A 315 -26.29 27.77 6.44
C GLY A 315 -25.66 29.07 6.92
N LYS A 316 -25.69 30.11 6.08
CA LYS A 316 -25.08 31.42 6.39
C LYS A 316 -25.67 32.10 7.63
N GLY A 317 -26.97 31.92 7.91
CA GLY A 317 -27.65 32.62 9.00
C GLY A 317 -27.35 32.07 10.40
N ASP A 318 -27.04 30.77 10.49
CA ASP A 318 -27.06 30.01 11.74
C ASP A 318 -25.91 29.01 11.89
N GLY A 319 -25.07 28.83 10.86
CA GLY A 319 -23.94 27.89 10.88
C GLY A 319 -22.64 28.44 11.49
N ASN A 320 -22.53 29.75 11.71
CA ASN A 320 -21.32 30.33 12.31
C ASN A 320 -21.13 29.90 13.77
N ALA A 321 -19.89 29.59 14.15
CA ALA A 321 -19.52 29.04 15.46
C ALA A 321 -20.21 27.71 15.80
N THR A 322 -20.65 26.96 14.79
CA THR A 322 -21.20 25.62 14.94
C THR A 322 -20.19 24.58 14.45
N ARG A 323 -20.37 23.33 14.88
CA ARG A 323 -19.53 22.20 14.48
C ARG A 323 -20.25 21.42 13.39
N ALA A 324 -19.55 21.07 12.33
CA ALA A 324 -20.10 20.26 11.24
C ALA A 324 -18.99 19.40 10.63
N ARG A 325 -19.35 18.18 10.23
CA ARG A 325 -18.40 17.22 9.63
C ARG A 325 -18.03 17.59 8.19
N TRP A 326 -18.91 18.33 7.53
CA TRP A 326 -18.71 18.88 6.21
C TRP A 326 -19.52 20.17 6.00
N ILE A 327 -19.07 20.99 5.05
CA ILE A 327 -19.79 22.16 4.56
C ILE A 327 -19.69 22.24 3.02
N ASP A 328 -20.84 22.35 2.37
CA ASP A 328 -20.97 22.61 0.94
C ASP A 328 -21.08 24.12 0.71
N ALA A 329 -20.17 24.66 -0.09
CA ALA A 329 -20.21 26.03 -0.58
C ALA A 329 -20.41 26.01 -2.09
N ARG A 330 -21.56 26.50 -2.56
CA ARG A 330 -21.91 26.51 -3.98
C ARG A 330 -22.55 27.81 -4.40
N GLY A 331 -22.43 28.12 -5.68
CA GLY A 331 -23.05 29.32 -6.25
C GLY A 331 -23.11 29.30 -7.76
N VAL A 332 -23.52 30.44 -8.32
CA VAL A 332 -23.60 30.62 -9.77
C VAL A 332 -22.23 30.44 -10.44
N SER A 333 -22.26 29.87 -11.65
CA SER A 333 -21.11 29.75 -12.53
C SER A 333 -21.51 29.98 -13.99
N SER A 334 -20.53 30.12 -14.88
CA SER A 334 -20.74 30.15 -16.33
C SER A 334 -21.37 28.85 -16.87
N PHE A 335 -21.44 27.79 -16.06
CA PHE A 335 -22.03 26.50 -16.40
C PHE A 335 -23.32 26.20 -15.60
N GLY A 336 -23.93 27.24 -15.02
CA GLY A 336 -25.12 27.13 -14.16
C GLY A 336 -24.75 27.27 -12.69
N LYS A 337 -24.29 26.17 -12.08
CA LYS A 337 -23.81 26.15 -10.69
C LYS A 337 -22.52 25.34 -10.60
N SER A 338 -21.66 25.73 -9.67
CA SER A 338 -20.46 24.96 -9.31
C SER A 338 -20.27 25.07 -7.79
N GLY A 339 -19.57 24.11 -7.20
CA GLY A 339 -19.45 24.03 -5.75
C GLY A 339 -18.21 23.30 -5.27
N ILE A 340 -17.94 23.47 -3.97
CA ILE A 340 -16.91 22.78 -3.23
C ILE A 340 -17.53 22.26 -1.94
N LEU A 341 -17.50 20.94 -1.75
CA LEU A 341 -17.75 20.30 -0.47
C LEU A 341 -16.42 20.18 0.27
N PHE A 342 -16.32 20.85 1.42
CA PHE A 342 -15.19 20.72 2.34
C PHE A 342 -15.55 19.73 3.45
N MET A 343 -14.67 18.76 3.70
CA MET A 343 -14.86 17.68 4.68
C MET A 343 -13.72 17.68 5.68
N THR A 344 -14.03 17.63 6.97
CA THR A 344 -13.05 17.43 8.05
C THR A 344 -13.01 15.97 8.51
N HIS A 345 -11.86 15.53 9.03
CA HIS A 345 -11.62 14.14 9.40
C HIS A 345 -11.76 13.89 10.91
N PRO A 346 -12.31 12.74 11.35
CA PRO A 346 -12.43 12.37 12.77
C PRO A 346 -11.15 12.40 13.60
N LEU A 347 -9.98 12.38 12.96
CA LEU A 347 -8.67 12.41 13.61
C LEU A 347 -8.15 13.83 13.88
N ASN A 348 -8.84 14.86 13.39
CA ASN A 348 -8.40 16.24 13.57
C ASN A 348 -8.57 16.69 15.03
N HIS A 349 -7.71 17.61 15.46
CA HIS A 349 -7.83 18.23 16.78
C HIS A 349 -9.19 18.93 16.91
N ASN A 350 -9.91 18.63 17.99
CA ASN A 350 -11.26 19.13 18.26
C ASN A 350 -12.28 18.82 17.16
N PHE A 351 -12.18 17.68 16.48
CA PHE A 351 -13.17 17.25 15.49
C PHE A 351 -14.59 17.12 16.09
N PRO A 352 -15.65 17.48 15.33
CA PRO A 352 -15.59 18.35 14.15
C PRO A 352 -15.28 19.78 14.60
N GLU A 353 -14.31 20.44 13.98
CA GLU A 353 -13.89 21.79 14.33
C GLU A 353 -15.05 22.80 14.26
N GLN A 354 -14.96 23.89 15.02
CA GLN A 354 -15.94 24.98 14.88
C GLN A 354 -15.73 25.69 13.53
N LEU A 355 -16.82 26.07 12.88
CA LEU A 355 -16.80 26.83 11.63
C LEU A 355 -16.88 28.34 11.90
N ARG A 356 -16.03 29.16 11.26
CA ARG A 356 -16.38 30.57 11.02
C ARG A 356 -17.10 30.65 9.69
N LEU A 357 -18.27 31.26 9.66
CA LEU A 357 -18.98 31.59 8.43
C LEU A 357 -19.33 33.08 8.44
N TRP A 358 -19.35 33.71 7.26
CA TRP A 358 -19.90 35.05 7.12
C TRP A 358 -21.42 35.02 6.99
N ALA A 359 -22.08 35.74 7.90
CA ALA A 359 -23.52 35.83 7.95
C ALA A 359 -24.08 36.63 6.77
N THR A 360 -25.34 36.38 6.42
CA THR A 360 -26.08 37.21 5.46
C THR A 360 -26.07 38.67 5.91
N GLY A 361 -25.83 39.59 4.98
CA GLY A 361 -25.69 41.03 5.21
C GLY A 361 -24.28 41.49 5.60
N GLN A 362 -23.41 40.58 6.04
CA GLN A 362 -22.00 40.91 6.29
C GLN A 362 -21.33 41.39 4.99
N ASN A 363 -20.41 42.34 5.07
CA ASN A 363 -19.75 42.94 3.90
C ASN A 363 -20.74 43.49 2.85
N GLN A 364 -21.85 44.07 3.31
CA GLN A 364 -22.95 44.55 2.47
C GLN A 364 -23.60 43.46 1.60
N GLY A 365 -23.41 42.19 1.98
CA GLY A 365 -23.87 41.02 1.25
C GLY A 365 -23.19 40.77 -0.10
N LYS A 366 -22.16 41.56 -0.45
CA LYS A 366 -21.39 41.45 -1.70
C LYS A 366 -20.18 40.56 -1.49
N GLU A 367 -19.91 39.67 -2.44
CA GLU A 367 -18.77 38.74 -2.37
C GLU A 367 -18.69 38.04 -1.00
N ASN A 368 -19.83 37.64 -0.47
CA ASN A 368 -19.99 37.36 0.94
C ASN A 368 -19.88 35.87 1.25
N VAL A 369 -18.82 35.22 0.76
CA VAL A 369 -18.52 33.82 1.11
C VAL A 369 -17.08 33.71 1.60
N PHE A 370 -17.00 33.35 2.87
CA PHE A 370 -15.79 33.00 3.59
C PHE A 370 -16.16 31.90 4.58
N LEU A 371 -15.28 30.91 4.70
CA LEU A 371 -15.39 29.90 5.75
C LEU A 371 -14.00 29.48 6.24
N ASN A 372 -13.93 28.98 7.46
CA ASN A 372 -12.80 28.18 7.91
C ASN A 372 -13.24 27.04 8.85
N PHE A 373 -12.44 25.98 8.92
CA PHE A 373 -12.46 25.03 10.03
C PHE A 373 -11.46 25.51 11.09
N ASN A 374 -11.95 25.82 12.29
CA ASN A 374 -11.17 26.38 13.39
C ASN A 374 -10.90 25.35 14.48
N PRO A 375 -9.68 24.78 14.54
CA PRO A 375 -9.35 23.74 15.52
C PRO A 375 -9.16 24.30 16.93
N ALA A 376 -9.10 25.62 17.13
CA ALA A 376 -8.76 26.23 18.42
C ALA A 376 -9.68 27.42 18.73
N GLN A 377 -11.00 27.27 18.55
CA GLN A 377 -11.96 28.34 18.84
C GLN A 377 -12.33 28.43 20.33
N GLU A 378 -12.50 27.29 20.98
CA GLU A 378 -12.99 27.21 22.37
C GLU A 378 -11.86 27.17 23.39
N GLN A 379 -10.68 26.68 23.00
CA GLN A 379 -9.54 26.49 23.89
C GLN A 379 -8.21 26.73 23.16
N ASP A 380 -7.20 27.13 23.91
CA ASP A 380 -5.83 27.23 23.40
C ASP A 380 -5.34 25.84 22.96
N TRP A 381 -4.61 25.81 21.85
CA TRP A 381 -3.90 24.64 21.36
C TRP A 381 -2.39 24.85 21.48
N VAL A 382 -1.80 24.17 22.46
CA VAL A 382 -0.37 24.27 22.79
C VAL A 382 0.41 23.22 22.01
N LEU A 383 1.28 23.67 21.10
CA LEU A 383 2.19 22.84 20.33
C LEU A 383 3.53 22.75 21.06
N LYS A 384 4.05 21.52 21.20
CA LYS A 384 5.31 21.21 21.89
C LYS A 384 6.40 20.85 20.89
N PRO A 385 7.66 21.25 21.13
CA PRO A 385 8.81 20.82 20.32
C PRO A 385 8.91 19.30 20.18
N GLY A 386 9.37 18.83 19.01
CA GLY A 386 9.50 17.41 18.70
C GLY A 386 8.18 16.64 18.52
N LYS A 387 7.03 17.33 18.52
CA LYS A 387 5.72 16.73 18.21
C LYS A 387 5.21 17.22 16.85
N ALA A 388 4.44 16.36 16.19
CA ALA A 388 3.74 16.65 14.95
C ALA A 388 2.23 16.73 15.23
N TYR A 389 1.56 17.72 14.64
CA TYR A 389 0.14 17.95 14.83
C TYR A 389 -0.56 18.02 13.48
N THR A 390 -1.32 16.99 13.11
CA THR A 390 -1.87 16.85 11.77
C THR A 390 -3.36 17.18 11.72
N LEU A 391 -3.76 17.98 10.73
CA LEU A 391 -5.13 18.24 10.32
C LEU A 391 -5.34 17.71 8.90
N ASN A 392 -6.44 17.00 8.69
CA ASN A 392 -6.77 16.32 7.44
C ASN A 392 -8.12 16.82 6.93
N TYR A 393 -8.15 17.25 5.67
CA TYR A 393 -9.34 17.72 4.98
C TYR A 393 -9.44 17.06 3.61
N ARG A 394 -10.66 16.94 3.08
CA ARG A 394 -10.91 16.58 1.69
C ARG A 394 -11.84 17.60 1.06
N MET A 395 -11.54 17.97 -0.17
CA MET A 395 -12.38 18.79 -1.01
C MET A 395 -12.94 17.94 -2.14
N LEU A 396 -14.24 18.04 -2.37
CA LEU A 396 -14.90 17.54 -3.57
C LEU A 396 -15.38 18.75 -4.37
N VAL A 397 -14.78 18.97 -5.53
CA VAL A 397 -15.09 20.09 -6.43
C VAL A 397 -16.00 19.59 -7.54
N TYR A 398 -17.10 20.28 -7.81
CA TYR A 398 -18.11 19.79 -8.75
C TYR A 398 -18.80 20.91 -9.54
N ASP A 399 -19.47 20.51 -10.62
CA ASP A 399 -20.46 21.33 -11.33
C ASP A 399 -21.87 20.76 -11.13
N GLY A 400 -22.87 21.62 -11.13
CA GLY A 400 -24.27 21.27 -10.84
C GLY A 400 -24.65 21.42 -9.37
N GLU A 401 -25.53 20.55 -8.89
CA GLU A 401 -25.94 20.46 -7.49
C GLU A 401 -25.92 19.01 -7.02
N LEU A 402 -25.46 18.80 -5.79
CA LEU A 402 -25.48 17.50 -5.13
C LEU A 402 -26.49 17.53 -3.98
N SER A 403 -27.19 16.41 -3.75
CA SER A 403 -28.14 16.31 -2.64
C SER A 403 -27.40 16.16 -1.30
N PRO A 404 -28.00 16.58 -0.17
CA PRO A 404 -27.40 16.42 1.16
C PRO A 404 -26.99 14.97 1.48
N GLU A 405 -27.77 13.99 1.03
CA GLU A 405 -27.50 12.56 1.23
C GLU A 405 -26.23 12.13 0.47
N LEU A 406 -26.04 12.64 -0.75
CA LEU A 406 -24.84 12.36 -1.53
C LEU A 406 -23.61 13.07 -0.95
N LEU A 407 -23.76 14.29 -0.45
CA LEU A 407 -22.68 15.01 0.26
C LEU A 407 -22.23 14.21 1.50
N ASP A 408 -23.17 13.71 2.30
CA ASP A 408 -22.82 12.87 3.46
C ASP A 408 -22.17 11.55 3.04
N LYS A 409 -22.62 10.91 1.95
CA LYS A 409 -21.94 9.72 1.40
C LYS A 409 -20.47 9.97 1.05
N TYR A 410 -20.13 11.12 0.45
CA TYR A 410 -18.73 11.48 0.21
C TYR A 410 -17.93 11.65 1.49
N TRP A 411 -18.55 12.22 2.53
CA TRP A 411 -17.92 12.34 3.84
C TRP A 411 -17.72 10.96 4.51
N GLN A 412 -18.71 10.07 4.45
CA GLN A 412 -18.59 8.70 4.97
C GLN A 412 -17.48 7.93 4.26
N ASP A 413 -17.34 8.10 2.94
CA ASP A 413 -16.26 7.48 2.18
C ASP A 413 -14.87 7.99 2.61
N TYR A 414 -14.75 9.30 2.86
CA TYR A 414 -13.54 9.92 3.35
C TYR A 414 -13.18 9.52 4.78
N ALA A 415 -14.14 9.61 5.70
CA ALA A 415 -13.93 9.35 7.13
C ALA A 415 -13.77 7.85 7.43
N ASN A 416 -14.34 6.99 6.59
CA ASN A 416 -14.29 5.54 6.74
C ASN A 416 -13.85 4.91 5.41
N PRO A 417 -12.59 5.08 4.96
CA PRO A 417 -12.16 4.61 3.65
C PRO A 417 -12.25 3.08 3.51
N PRO A 418 -12.39 2.57 2.27
CA PRO A 418 -12.38 1.12 2.03
C PRO A 418 -11.07 0.49 2.55
N LYS A 419 -11.17 -0.71 3.13
CA LYS A 419 -10.02 -1.41 3.72
C LYS A 419 -9.44 -2.40 2.72
N ALA A 420 -8.18 -2.19 2.34
CA ALA A 420 -7.41 -3.14 1.54
C ALA A 420 -6.53 -4.01 2.44
N GLU A 421 -6.47 -5.30 2.16
CA GLU A 421 -5.64 -6.28 2.87
C GLU A 421 -5.06 -7.30 1.88
N VAL A 422 -3.86 -7.83 2.16
CA VAL A 422 -3.33 -8.99 1.43
C VAL A 422 -4.07 -10.24 1.93
N ILE A 423 -4.66 -11.02 1.02
CA ILE A 423 -5.38 -12.24 1.37
C ILE A 423 -4.68 -13.49 0.83
N LEU A 424 -4.62 -14.51 1.68
CA LEU A 424 -4.14 -15.85 1.31
C LEU A 424 -5.29 -16.80 0.94
N SER A 425 -6.50 -16.56 1.46
CA SER A 425 -7.56 -17.56 1.66
C SER A 425 -8.37 -18.00 0.44
N GLN A 426 -8.29 -17.33 -0.71
CA GLN A 426 -9.06 -17.76 -1.91
C GLN A 426 -8.33 -18.78 -2.79
N LEU A 427 -7.10 -19.16 -2.44
CA LEU A 427 -6.32 -20.16 -3.17
C LEU A 427 -6.81 -21.61 -2.98
N GLY A 428 -7.59 -21.87 -1.93
CA GLY A 428 -8.04 -23.22 -1.53
C GLY A 428 -9.23 -23.78 -2.32
N GLY A 429 -9.96 -22.95 -3.08
CA GLY A 429 -11.30 -23.24 -3.62
C GLY A 429 -11.57 -24.68 -4.08
N ASN A 430 -12.41 -25.42 -3.34
CA ASN A 430 -12.80 -26.82 -3.60
C ASN A 430 -11.62 -27.80 -3.85
N LYS A 431 -10.39 -27.43 -3.50
CA LYS A 431 -9.21 -28.28 -3.67
C LYS A 431 -9.15 -29.33 -2.56
N LYS A 432 -8.51 -30.44 -2.85
CA LYS A 432 -8.35 -31.57 -1.95
C LYS A 432 -6.86 -31.92 -1.80
N VAL A 433 -6.42 -32.15 -0.58
CA VAL A 433 -5.07 -32.60 -0.26
C VAL A 433 -5.07 -33.96 0.41
N LEU A 434 -4.01 -34.74 0.16
CA LEU A 434 -3.72 -35.99 0.88
C LEU A 434 -2.55 -35.75 1.85
N VAL A 435 -2.83 -35.77 3.15
CA VAL A 435 -1.80 -35.77 4.19
C VAL A 435 -1.32 -37.22 4.39
N TYR A 436 -0.10 -37.48 3.94
CA TYR A 436 0.53 -38.79 3.97
C TYR A 436 1.63 -38.84 5.03
N THR A 437 1.59 -39.87 5.89
CA THR A 437 2.36 -39.92 7.15
C THR A 437 3.10 -41.25 7.38
N LYS A 438 3.20 -42.11 6.35
CA LYS A 438 3.91 -43.39 6.48
C LYS A 438 5.37 -43.17 6.83
N ASN A 439 5.87 -44.00 7.74
CA ASN A 439 7.27 -44.08 8.12
C ASN A 439 7.76 -45.53 7.93
N GLY A 440 9.02 -45.68 7.50
CA GLY A 440 9.71 -46.96 7.41
C GLY A 440 10.29 -47.39 8.76
N LYS A 441 11.20 -48.38 8.74
CA LYS A 441 11.80 -48.90 9.98
C LYS A 441 12.79 -47.87 10.55
N GLY A 442 12.47 -47.28 11.69
CA GLY A 442 13.36 -46.32 12.37
C GLY A 442 12.60 -45.38 13.31
N TYR A 443 13.14 -44.18 13.50
CA TYR A 443 12.54 -43.16 14.36
C TYR A 443 11.27 -42.57 13.72
N VAL A 444 10.20 -42.52 14.52
CA VAL A 444 8.89 -41.94 14.18
C VAL A 444 8.65 -40.75 15.10
N HIS A 445 8.34 -39.59 14.52
CA HIS A 445 8.12 -38.36 15.29
C HIS A 445 6.75 -38.38 15.98
N ASP A 446 6.68 -37.93 17.24
CA ASP A 446 5.43 -37.86 18.01
C ASP A 446 4.52 -36.69 17.59
N ASN A 447 5.01 -35.82 16.71
CA ASN A 447 4.31 -34.65 16.19
C ASN A 447 3.28 -34.96 15.08
N ILE A 448 3.25 -36.19 14.55
CA ILE A 448 2.40 -36.59 13.41
C ILE A 448 0.92 -36.31 13.70
N ALA A 449 0.43 -36.72 14.87
CA ALA A 449 -0.97 -36.54 15.24
C ALA A 449 -1.36 -35.05 15.30
N SER A 450 -0.51 -34.21 15.89
CA SER A 450 -0.71 -32.76 15.95
C SER A 450 -0.68 -32.13 14.57
N SER A 451 0.21 -32.59 13.68
CA SER A 451 0.27 -32.10 12.29
C SER A 451 -1.03 -32.35 11.52
N ILE A 452 -1.64 -33.53 11.69
CA ILE A 452 -2.91 -33.88 11.06
C ILE A 452 -4.03 -32.96 11.57
N VAL A 453 -4.12 -32.76 12.89
CA VAL A 453 -5.14 -31.89 13.51
C VAL A 453 -5.00 -30.46 13.00
N CYS A 454 -3.77 -29.93 12.98
CA CYS A 454 -3.49 -28.60 12.46
C CYS A 454 -3.90 -28.45 11.00
N ILE A 455 -3.47 -29.34 10.11
CA ILE A 455 -3.74 -29.23 8.68
C ILE A 455 -5.24 -29.36 8.39
N ARG A 456 -5.97 -30.23 9.08
CA ARG A 456 -7.44 -30.32 8.97
C ARG A 456 -8.12 -29.01 9.38
N LYS A 457 -7.70 -28.43 10.50
CA LYS A 457 -8.22 -27.12 10.97
C LYS A 457 -7.93 -26.01 9.96
N LEU A 458 -6.73 -26.01 9.35
CA LEU A 458 -6.37 -25.08 8.29
C LEU A 458 -7.25 -25.28 7.04
N GLY A 459 -7.51 -26.53 6.65
CA GLY A 459 -8.40 -26.87 5.54
C GLY A 459 -9.83 -26.39 5.72
N GLU A 460 -10.42 -26.70 6.89
CA GLU A 460 -11.76 -26.26 7.27
C GLU A 460 -11.89 -24.73 7.26
N ALA A 461 -10.91 -24.02 7.82
CA ALA A 461 -10.93 -22.56 7.88
C ALA A 461 -10.67 -21.86 6.53
N ASN A 462 -10.05 -22.54 5.56
CA ASN A 462 -9.59 -21.93 4.30
C ASN A 462 -10.14 -22.61 3.03
N GLY A 463 -11.16 -23.45 3.17
CA GLY A 463 -11.94 -23.96 2.04
C GLY A 463 -11.25 -25.04 1.19
N PHE A 464 -10.34 -25.83 1.76
CA PHE A 464 -9.78 -27.02 1.11
C PHE A 464 -10.02 -28.29 1.94
N SER A 465 -10.31 -29.41 1.28
CA SER A 465 -10.58 -30.69 1.93
C SER A 465 -9.29 -31.47 2.22
N VAL A 466 -9.25 -32.18 3.35
CA VAL A 466 -8.06 -32.88 3.83
C VAL A 466 -8.37 -34.35 4.09
N ASP A 467 -7.82 -35.24 3.26
CA ASP A 467 -7.75 -36.68 3.57
C ASP A 467 -6.42 -36.99 4.25
N THR A 468 -6.38 -38.00 5.12
CA THR A 468 -5.16 -38.40 5.85
C THR A 468 -4.95 -39.90 5.75
N SER A 469 -3.73 -40.34 5.52
CA SER A 469 -3.41 -41.78 5.50
C SER A 469 -1.95 -42.05 5.81
N SER A 470 -1.67 -43.23 6.35
CA SER A 470 -0.34 -43.86 6.40
C SER A 470 -0.29 -45.15 5.55
N ASN A 471 -1.38 -45.46 4.84
CA ASN A 471 -1.49 -46.66 4.02
C ASN A 471 -0.89 -46.43 2.61
N PRO A 472 0.22 -47.10 2.26
CA PRO A 472 0.91 -46.92 0.98
C PRO A 472 0.12 -47.48 -0.21
N ALA A 473 -0.87 -48.35 0.03
CA ALA A 473 -1.76 -48.86 -1.03
C ALA A 473 -2.60 -47.75 -1.68
N LEU A 474 -2.69 -46.56 -1.06
CA LEU A 474 -3.37 -45.40 -1.64
C LEU A 474 -2.51 -44.63 -2.66
N ILE A 475 -1.23 -44.95 -2.79
CA ILE A 475 -0.32 -44.32 -3.74
C ILE A 475 -0.46 -45.01 -5.09
N THR A 476 -1.56 -44.72 -5.78
CA THR A 476 -1.85 -45.16 -7.15
C THR A 476 -2.24 -43.96 -8.01
N ALA A 477 -2.06 -44.04 -9.32
CA ALA A 477 -2.41 -42.95 -10.24
C ALA A 477 -3.90 -42.58 -10.12
N GLU A 478 -4.78 -43.58 -10.01
CA GLU A 478 -6.23 -43.41 -9.89
C GLU A 478 -6.60 -42.64 -8.62
N ASN A 479 -5.95 -42.94 -7.49
CA ASN A 479 -6.26 -42.28 -6.25
C ASN A 479 -5.63 -40.89 -6.16
N LEU A 480 -4.38 -40.74 -6.61
CA LEU A 480 -3.68 -39.45 -6.60
C LEU A 480 -4.36 -38.40 -7.51
N ASN A 481 -5.07 -38.82 -8.55
CA ASN A 481 -5.87 -37.93 -9.41
C ASN A 481 -6.96 -37.12 -8.69
N LYS A 482 -7.31 -37.51 -7.45
CA LYS A 482 -8.31 -36.79 -6.64
C LYS A 482 -7.73 -35.57 -5.94
N TYR A 483 -6.40 -35.44 -5.87
CA TYR A 483 -5.73 -34.47 -5.01
C TYR A 483 -4.90 -33.46 -5.80
N GLN A 484 -5.07 -32.18 -5.44
CA GLN A 484 -4.24 -31.10 -5.99
C GLN A 484 -2.85 -31.06 -5.35
N ALA A 485 -2.72 -31.54 -4.12
CA ALA A 485 -1.42 -31.71 -3.48
C ALA A 485 -1.36 -32.93 -2.57
N ILE A 486 -0.16 -33.50 -2.44
CA ILE A 486 0.19 -34.45 -1.39
C ILE A 486 1.05 -33.71 -0.37
N ILE A 487 0.74 -33.90 0.91
CA ILE A 487 1.52 -33.39 2.04
C ILE A 487 2.24 -34.57 2.68
N LEU A 488 3.55 -34.68 2.48
CA LEU A 488 4.40 -35.60 3.22
C LEU A 488 4.67 -34.97 4.59
N SER A 489 3.79 -35.27 5.55
CA SER A 489 3.85 -34.69 6.90
C SER A 489 4.64 -35.62 7.80
N ASN A 490 5.88 -35.23 8.11
CA ASN A 490 6.76 -35.96 9.03
C ASN A 490 6.94 -37.46 8.64
N THR A 491 7.01 -37.75 7.34
CA THR A 491 7.41 -39.07 6.83
C THR A 491 8.90 -39.27 7.06
N ASN A 492 9.36 -40.51 7.23
CA ASN A 492 10.78 -40.79 7.42
C ASN A 492 11.11 -42.21 6.94
N ASN A 493 12.38 -42.45 6.59
CA ASN A 493 12.84 -43.75 6.07
C ASN A 493 12.01 -44.20 4.83
N GLU A 494 11.54 -45.43 4.76
CA GLU A 494 10.75 -45.96 3.64
C GLU A 494 9.27 -45.50 3.70
N THR A 495 8.92 -44.61 2.79
CA THR A 495 7.59 -43.99 2.65
C THR A 495 6.73 -44.74 1.62
N PHE A 496 7.36 -45.56 0.76
CA PHE A 496 6.69 -46.44 -0.20
C PHE A 496 7.18 -47.89 -0.02
N ASP A 497 6.28 -48.87 -0.16
CA ASP A 497 6.60 -50.30 -0.02
C ASP A 497 7.05 -50.93 -1.35
N THR A 498 6.64 -50.35 -2.49
CA THR A 498 6.92 -50.93 -3.82
C THR A 498 7.34 -49.88 -4.84
N ASP A 499 8.11 -50.32 -5.85
CA ASP A 499 8.50 -49.48 -7.00
C ASP A 499 7.30 -48.96 -7.80
N ALA A 500 6.19 -49.70 -7.80
CA ALA A 500 4.94 -49.24 -8.43
C ALA A 500 4.38 -47.99 -7.74
N GLN A 501 4.45 -47.93 -6.40
CA GLN A 501 4.02 -46.75 -5.63
C GLN A 501 4.98 -45.57 -5.84
N LYS A 502 6.30 -45.84 -5.85
CA LYS A 502 7.33 -44.84 -6.19
C LYS A 502 7.07 -44.23 -7.57
N LEU A 503 6.79 -45.08 -8.57
CA LEU A 503 6.47 -44.65 -9.92
C LEU A 503 5.16 -43.84 -9.97
N ALA A 504 4.12 -44.25 -9.24
CA ALA A 504 2.86 -43.51 -9.18
C ALA A 504 3.06 -42.10 -8.59
N PHE A 505 3.81 -41.98 -7.50
CA PHE A 505 4.17 -40.69 -6.90
C PHE A 505 5.02 -39.83 -7.86
N GLN A 506 6.06 -40.41 -8.47
CA GLN A 506 6.91 -39.72 -9.43
C GLN A 506 6.08 -39.12 -10.58
N ARG A 507 5.19 -39.94 -11.15
CA ARG A 507 4.35 -39.51 -12.27
C ARG A 507 3.35 -38.44 -11.86
N TYR A 508 2.80 -38.52 -10.65
CA TYR A 508 1.91 -37.49 -10.11
C TYR A 508 2.62 -36.13 -10.04
N ILE A 509 3.84 -36.08 -9.50
CA ILE A 509 4.63 -34.84 -9.43
C ILE A 509 4.94 -34.31 -10.83
N GLN A 510 5.42 -35.18 -11.74
CA GLN A 510 5.72 -34.78 -13.13
C GLN A 510 4.48 -34.30 -13.91
N ALA A 511 3.30 -34.79 -13.55
CA ALA A 511 2.03 -34.38 -14.16
C ALA A 511 1.50 -33.04 -13.63
N GLY A 512 2.18 -32.39 -12.67
CA GLY A 512 1.78 -31.11 -12.07
C GLY A 512 1.15 -31.22 -10.68
N GLY A 513 1.25 -32.39 -10.04
CA GLY A 513 0.78 -32.59 -8.67
C GLY A 513 1.60 -31.76 -7.68
N GLY A 514 0.91 -31.07 -6.76
CA GLY A 514 1.56 -30.27 -5.72
C GLY A 514 2.22 -31.12 -4.64
N LEU A 515 3.34 -30.64 -4.08
CA LEU A 515 4.05 -31.31 -3.01
C LEU A 515 4.32 -30.37 -1.83
N VAL A 516 3.83 -30.74 -0.65
CA VAL A 516 4.20 -30.08 0.61
C VAL A 516 4.99 -31.09 1.44
N THR A 517 6.14 -30.71 1.96
CA THR A 517 7.00 -31.60 2.76
C THR A 517 7.38 -30.92 4.06
N ILE A 518 7.20 -31.62 5.18
CA ILE A 518 7.32 -31.04 6.51
C ILE A 518 8.36 -31.82 7.32
N HIS A 519 9.33 -31.09 7.86
CA HIS A 519 10.34 -31.51 8.82
C HIS A 519 11.11 -32.77 8.37
N SER A 520 10.79 -33.92 8.97
CA SER A 520 11.49 -35.19 8.76
C SER A 520 11.24 -35.83 7.39
N ALA A 521 10.33 -35.29 6.58
CA ALA A 521 10.11 -35.72 5.19
C ALA A 521 11.41 -35.75 4.37
N SER A 522 12.36 -34.84 4.66
CA SER A 522 13.71 -34.81 4.08
C SER A 522 14.57 -36.06 4.38
N GLY A 523 14.21 -36.84 5.40
CA GLY A 523 14.82 -38.11 5.78
C GLY A 523 14.18 -39.34 5.13
N SER A 524 13.17 -39.15 4.27
CA SER A 524 12.51 -40.24 3.54
C SER A 524 13.27 -40.67 2.29
N GLU A 525 13.13 -41.94 1.90
CA GLU A 525 13.64 -42.51 0.64
C GLU A 525 15.12 -42.16 0.35
N ARG A 526 15.98 -42.26 1.36
CA ARG A 526 17.38 -41.78 1.32
C ARG A 526 18.24 -42.40 0.22
N GLN A 527 17.84 -43.57 -0.29
CA GLN A 527 18.50 -44.29 -1.38
C GLN A 527 17.93 -43.98 -2.76
N TRP A 528 16.99 -43.03 -2.87
CA TRP A 528 16.31 -42.70 -4.12
C TRP A 528 16.63 -41.25 -4.55
N PRO A 529 17.70 -41.04 -5.35
CA PRO A 529 18.13 -39.75 -5.86
C PRO A 529 17.05 -38.82 -6.39
N TRP A 530 16.16 -39.37 -7.21
CA TRP A 530 15.04 -38.59 -7.75
C TRP A 530 14.16 -37.96 -6.66
N PHE A 531 13.92 -38.68 -5.55
CA PHE A 531 13.06 -38.21 -4.46
C PHE A 531 13.67 -37.01 -3.73
N TRP A 532 14.90 -37.12 -3.22
CA TRP A 532 15.50 -36.01 -2.48
C TRP A 532 15.88 -34.84 -3.39
N ARG A 533 16.12 -35.05 -4.70
CA ARG A 533 16.19 -33.95 -5.68
C ARG A 533 14.86 -33.20 -5.77
N THR A 534 13.76 -33.95 -5.85
CA THR A 534 12.40 -33.40 -5.90
C THR A 534 12.08 -32.63 -4.62
N LEU A 535 12.41 -33.16 -3.44
CA LEU A 535 12.25 -32.41 -2.18
C LEU A 535 13.15 -31.16 -2.15
N GLY A 536 14.38 -31.29 -2.65
CA GLY A 536 15.36 -30.21 -2.74
C GLY A 536 16.57 -30.37 -1.84
N GLY A 537 16.62 -31.46 -1.08
CA GLY A 537 17.73 -31.83 -0.21
C GLY A 537 17.42 -33.13 0.51
N LYS A 538 18.46 -33.74 1.07
CA LYS A 538 18.40 -34.98 1.83
C LYS A 538 18.91 -34.74 3.24
N PHE A 539 18.20 -35.24 4.24
CA PHE A 539 18.62 -35.13 5.64
C PHE A 539 20.02 -35.72 5.87
N LYS A 540 20.91 -34.93 6.48
CA LYS A 540 22.23 -35.38 6.90
C LYS A 540 22.31 -35.57 8.41
N ARG A 541 22.02 -34.51 9.18
CA ARG A 541 22.08 -34.47 10.64
C ARG A 541 21.46 -33.16 11.17
N HIS A 542 21.34 -33.05 12.49
CA HIS A 542 21.09 -31.79 13.20
C HIS A 542 21.85 -31.81 14.53
N PRO A 543 22.13 -30.67 15.16
CA PRO A 543 22.56 -30.63 16.56
C PRO A 543 21.38 -30.91 17.51
N PRO A 544 21.61 -31.07 18.82
CA PRO A 544 20.52 -31.16 19.78
C PRO A 544 19.52 -30.01 19.65
N LEU A 545 18.26 -30.31 19.92
CA LEU A 545 17.16 -29.35 19.97
C LEU A 545 17.56 -28.11 20.78
N GLN A 546 17.43 -26.92 20.18
CA GLN A 546 17.89 -25.68 20.80
C GLN A 546 17.22 -24.45 20.18
N LYS A 547 17.40 -23.30 20.83
CA LYS A 547 17.04 -22.00 20.26
C LYS A 547 18.09 -21.52 19.27
N PHE A 548 17.65 -21.00 18.14
CA PHE A 548 18.49 -20.31 17.16
C PHE A 548 17.67 -19.24 16.43
N ASP A 549 18.37 -18.32 15.77
CA ASP A 549 17.73 -17.26 15.00
C ASP A 549 17.48 -17.73 13.57
N ILE A 550 16.29 -17.41 13.07
CA ILE A 550 15.86 -17.64 11.69
C ILE A 550 15.79 -16.28 10.99
N GLN A 551 16.42 -16.21 9.82
CA GLN A 551 16.32 -15.07 8.91
C GLN A 551 15.28 -15.36 7.84
N VAL A 552 14.40 -14.39 7.60
CA VAL A 552 13.46 -14.41 6.47
C VAL A 552 14.20 -13.92 5.23
N ILE A 553 14.36 -14.80 4.23
CA ILE A 553 15.07 -14.52 2.98
C ILE A 553 14.12 -13.92 1.95
N ASP A 554 12.91 -14.48 1.83
CA ASP A 554 11.83 -13.94 1.02
C ASP A 554 10.65 -13.57 1.92
N PRO A 555 10.41 -12.28 2.21
CA PRO A 555 9.27 -11.83 3.02
C PRO A 555 7.97 -11.72 2.19
N LEU A 556 7.99 -11.97 0.89
CA LEU A 556 6.80 -11.89 0.04
C LEU A 556 6.05 -13.22 -0.06
N HIS A 557 6.72 -14.32 0.22
CA HIS A 557 6.09 -15.62 0.07
C HIS A 557 4.93 -15.78 1.07
N PRO A 558 3.78 -16.37 0.68
CA PRO A 558 2.65 -16.61 1.56
C PRO A 558 2.99 -17.24 2.92
N ALA A 559 4.01 -18.11 2.92
CA ALA A 559 4.50 -18.79 4.11
C ALA A 559 5.29 -17.89 5.08
N THR A 560 5.77 -16.72 4.65
CA THR A 560 6.74 -15.91 5.41
C THR A 560 6.31 -14.46 5.59
N LEU A 561 5.25 -14.00 4.90
CA LEU A 561 4.81 -12.60 4.93
C LEU A 561 4.47 -12.05 6.32
N HIS A 562 4.02 -12.91 7.22
CA HIS A 562 3.64 -12.55 8.58
C HIS A 562 4.82 -12.61 9.57
N LEU A 563 5.97 -13.11 9.13
CA LEU A 563 7.14 -13.29 9.98
C LEU A 563 7.96 -11.99 10.04
N PRO A 564 8.53 -11.65 11.19
CA PRO A 564 9.52 -10.57 11.27
C PRO A 564 10.79 -10.97 10.51
N ALA A 565 11.57 -9.98 10.07
CA ALA A 565 12.81 -10.20 9.30
C ALA A 565 13.80 -11.16 9.98
N THR A 566 13.83 -11.18 11.31
CA THR A 566 14.59 -12.14 12.12
C THR A 566 13.81 -12.49 13.37
N TRP A 567 13.83 -13.76 13.77
CA TRP A 567 13.18 -14.26 14.98
C TRP A 567 13.90 -15.47 15.56
N THR A 568 13.82 -15.63 16.89
CA THR A 568 14.37 -16.78 17.59
C THR A 568 13.32 -17.87 17.71
N TRP A 569 13.70 -19.11 17.37
CA TRP A 569 12.83 -20.28 17.40
C TRP A 569 13.55 -21.49 18.01
N GLU A 570 12.83 -22.42 18.64
CA GLU A 570 13.41 -23.58 19.33
C GLU A 570 13.10 -24.90 18.62
N ASP A 571 13.99 -25.31 17.72
CA ASP A 571 13.74 -26.49 16.87
C ASP A 571 15.02 -27.29 16.66
N GLU A 572 14.94 -28.36 15.88
CA GLU A 572 16.10 -29.07 15.37
C GLU A 572 16.60 -28.34 14.12
N CYS A 573 17.78 -27.70 14.22
CA CYS A 573 18.41 -27.04 13.07
C CYS A 573 18.95 -28.08 12.07
N TYR A 574 18.13 -28.52 11.12
CA TYR A 574 18.51 -29.54 10.14
C TYR A 574 19.60 -29.06 9.20
N TYR A 575 20.63 -29.89 9.04
CA TYR A 575 21.60 -29.81 7.97
C TYR A 575 21.28 -30.85 6.91
N LEU A 576 21.13 -30.37 5.68
CA LEU A 576 20.69 -31.15 4.53
C LEU A 576 21.78 -31.16 3.47
N GLU A 577 22.10 -32.34 2.95
CA GLU A 577 23.04 -32.51 1.83
C GLU A 577 22.30 -32.66 0.50
N HIS A 578 23.04 -32.59 -0.61
CA HIS A 578 22.49 -32.58 -1.97
C HIS A 578 21.43 -31.49 -2.21
N LEU A 579 21.64 -30.32 -1.62
CA LEU A 579 20.79 -29.16 -1.84
C LEU A 579 20.81 -28.76 -3.32
N TYR A 580 19.62 -28.63 -3.91
CA TYR A 580 19.47 -28.31 -5.32
C TYR A 580 19.43 -26.77 -5.53
N PRO A 581 20.24 -26.19 -6.44
CA PRO A 581 20.33 -24.74 -6.61
C PRO A 581 19.07 -24.10 -7.23
N GLY A 582 18.17 -24.89 -7.84
CA GLY A 582 16.92 -24.37 -8.43
C GLY A 582 15.82 -24.02 -7.40
N LYS A 583 16.10 -24.15 -6.10
CA LYS A 583 15.13 -23.86 -5.03
C LYS A 583 15.16 -22.39 -4.67
N HIS A 584 13.97 -21.81 -4.46
CA HIS A 584 13.80 -20.45 -3.97
C HIS A 584 13.74 -20.46 -2.44
N VAL A 585 14.84 -20.06 -1.79
CA VAL A 585 14.98 -20.10 -0.32
C VAL A 585 14.09 -19.04 0.33
N LEU A 586 13.30 -19.46 1.32
CA LEU A 586 12.35 -18.61 2.06
C LEU A 586 12.86 -18.28 3.47
N LEU A 587 13.44 -19.26 4.17
CA LEU A 587 14.00 -19.12 5.52
C LEU A 587 15.39 -19.74 5.58
N ALA A 588 16.27 -19.15 6.40
CA ALA A 588 17.57 -19.72 6.72
C ALA A 588 17.91 -19.58 8.22
N ALA A 589 18.59 -20.57 8.79
CA ALA A 589 19.18 -20.49 10.12
C ALA A 589 20.36 -19.53 10.10
N ASN A 590 20.43 -18.62 11.09
CA ASN A 590 21.65 -17.87 11.37
C ASN A 590 22.66 -18.77 12.08
N MET A 591 23.70 -19.18 11.36
CA MET A 591 24.67 -20.14 11.85
C MET A 591 25.54 -19.61 13.00
N ASN A 592 25.48 -18.32 13.31
CA ASN A 592 26.18 -17.74 14.47
C ASN A 592 25.46 -18.02 15.79
N THR A 593 24.15 -18.32 15.75
CA THR A 593 23.35 -18.60 16.96
C THR A 593 23.07 -20.10 17.15
N VAL A 594 23.53 -20.95 16.21
CA VAL A 594 23.48 -22.41 16.34
C VAL A 594 24.73 -22.93 17.04
N THR A 595 24.51 -23.61 18.18
CA THR A 595 25.53 -24.29 18.99
C THR A 595 25.65 -25.74 18.57
N ASP A 596 26.80 -26.10 18.01
CA ASP A 596 27.09 -27.46 17.55
C ASP A 596 28.61 -27.68 17.39
N ASP A 597 29.15 -28.59 18.19
CA ASP A 597 30.59 -28.95 18.17
C ASP A 597 31.03 -29.55 16.83
N LYS A 598 30.09 -30.13 16.07
CA LYS A 598 30.36 -30.75 14.76
C LYS A 598 30.06 -29.84 13.57
N LYS A 599 29.67 -28.58 13.81
CA LYS A 599 29.34 -27.61 12.73
C LYS A 599 30.50 -27.44 11.74
N VAL A 600 31.74 -27.55 12.21
CA VAL A 600 32.96 -27.46 11.39
C VAL A 600 33.11 -28.64 10.42
N GLU A 601 32.61 -29.83 10.76
CA GLU A 601 32.63 -31.01 9.88
C GLU A 601 31.61 -30.86 8.75
N TYR A 602 30.38 -30.45 9.11
CA TYR A 602 29.32 -30.13 8.16
C TYR A 602 28.28 -29.25 8.86
N PRO A 603 27.78 -28.16 8.27
CA PRO A 603 28.00 -27.69 6.90
C PRO A 603 29.32 -26.95 6.68
N GLY A 604 30.16 -26.79 7.72
CA GLY A 604 31.38 -26.00 7.65
C GLY A 604 31.09 -24.56 7.21
N ASN A 605 31.92 -24.02 6.32
CA ASN A 605 31.72 -22.70 5.73
C ASN A 605 30.99 -22.71 4.39
N THR A 606 30.43 -23.86 3.96
CA THR A 606 29.84 -24.05 2.63
C THR A 606 28.74 -23.04 2.28
N PHE A 607 27.95 -22.64 3.29
CA PHE A 607 26.84 -21.70 3.14
C PHE A 607 27.08 -20.37 3.87
N GLY A 608 28.34 -20.09 4.24
CA GLY A 608 28.70 -18.91 5.01
C GLY A 608 27.96 -18.86 6.36
N LYS A 609 27.26 -17.76 6.62
CA LYS A 609 26.57 -17.51 7.90
C LYS A 609 25.12 -18.00 7.93
N LEU A 610 24.58 -18.49 6.82
CA LEU A 610 23.17 -18.85 6.69
C LEU A 610 23.03 -20.27 6.17
N PHE A 611 22.11 -21.06 6.74
CA PHE A 611 21.81 -22.39 6.25
C PHE A 611 20.33 -22.52 5.90
N PRO A 612 19.95 -22.90 4.66
CA PRO A 612 18.55 -22.97 4.25
C PRO A 612 17.70 -23.92 5.11
N LEU A 613 16.52 -23.45 5.52
CA LEU A 613 15.54 -24.23 6.31
C LEU A 613 14.20 -24.40 5.61
N CYS A 614 13.83 -23.47 4.73
CA CYS A 614 12.55 -23.52 4.02
C CYS A 614 12.75 -22.99 2.61
N TRP A 615 12.09 -23.61 1.63
CA TRP A 615 12.15 -23.20 0.24
C TRP A 615 10.89 -23.58 -0.53
N SER A 616 10.72 -22.95 -1.68
CA SER A 616 9.72 -23.32 -2.67
C SER A 616 10.36 -23.57 -4.04
N GLU A 617 9.63 -24.27 -4.91
CA GLU A 617 10.01 -24.47 -6.31
C GLU A 617 8.76 -24.65 -7.19
N GLU A 618 8.76 -24.00 -8.35
CA GLU A 618 7.84 -24.32 -9.44
C GLU A 618 8.43 -25.49 -10.24
N GLN A 619 7.91 -26.70 -10.00
CA GLN A 619 8.41 -27.96 -10.57
C GLN A 619 7.62 -28.34 -11.82
N GLY A 620 8.12 -27.96 -12.99
CA GLY A 620 7.46 -28.28 -14.25
C GLY A 620 6.06 -27.66 -14.31
N LEU A 621 5.01 -28.47 -14.18
CA LEU A 621 3.61 -28.03 -14.16
C LEU A 621 3.02 -27.82 -12.75
N GLY A 622 3.78 -28.14 -11.70
CA GLY A 622 3.30 -28.08 -10.31
C GLY A 622 4.17 -27.21 -9.41
N ARG A 623 3.85 -27.20 -8.12
CA ARG A 623 4.60 -26.46 -7.09
C ARG A 623 5.00 -27.37 -5.94
N SER A 624 6.19 -27.16 -5.41
CA SER A 624 6.68 -27.85 -4.21
C SER A 624 7.13 -26.86 -3.13
N TRP A 625 6.85 -27.20 -1.87
CA TRP A 625 7.26 -26.41 -0.71
C TRP A 625 7.79 -27.32 0.40
N TYR A 626 8.89 -26.92 1.02
CA TYR A 626 9.51 -27.63 2.13
C TYR A 626 9.76 -26.68 3.29
N THR A 627 9.54 -27.17 4.51
CA THR A 627 10.06 -26.55 5.73
C THR A 627 10.75 -27.59 6.60
N ALA A 628 11.94 -27.29 7.10
CA ALA A 628 12.68 -28.08 8.08
C ALA A 628 12.13 -27.92 9.50
N LEU A 629 11.30 -26.90 9.74
CA LEU A 629 10.70 -26.61 11.04
C LEU A 629 9.55 -27.58 11.35
N GLY A 630 9.26 -27.75 12.63
CA GLY A 630 8.07 -28.46 13.09
C GLY A 630 8.35 -29.69 13.96
N HIS A 631 9.52 -29.82 14.58
CA HIS A 631 9.80 -30.96 15.47
C HIS A 631 8.79 -31.06 16.62
N LYS A 632 8.57 -29.95 17.33
CA LYS A 632 7.70 -29.91 18.51
C LYS A 632 6.23 -29.99 18.13
N LYS A 633 5.50 -30.92 18.75
CA LYS A 633 4.06 -31.10 18.53
C LYS A 633 3.23 -29.86 18.91
N GLU A 634 3.72 -29.04 19.85
CA GLU A 634 3.08 -27.80 20.31
C GLU A 634 3.03 -26.74 19.21
N TYR A 635 3.98 -26.75 18.27
CA TYR A 635 4.04 -25.77 17.17
C TYR A 635 2.85 -25.87 16.23
N TYR A 636 2.25 -27.04 16.10
CA TYR A 636 1.02 -27.23 15.32
C TYR A 636 -0.23 -26.57 15.96
N SER A 637 -0.08 -25.93 17.12
CA SER A 637 -1.07 -25.04 17.72
C SER A 637 -0.59 -23.59 17.85
N ASP A 638 0.67 -23.30 17.52
CA ASP A 638 1.24 -21.96 17.56
C ASP A 638 0.77 -21.14 16.33
N PRO A 639 0.20 -19.94 16.52
CA PRO A 639 -0.31 -19.14 15.41
C PRO A 639 0.74 -18.82 14.33
N THR A 640 2.00 -18.61 14.73
CA THR A 640 3.11 -18.27 13.82
C THR A 640 3.41 -19.43 12.89
N PHE A 641 3.58 -20.63 13.45
CA PHE A 641 3.87 -21.82 12.67
C PHE A 641 2.65 -22.30 11.87
N MET A 642 1.45 -22.22 12.42
CA MET A 642 0.21 -22.51 11.69
C MET A 642 0.05 -21.62 10.45
N THR A 643 0.37 -20.33 10.58
CA THR A 643 0.28 -19.38 9.45
C THR A 643 1.37 -19.66 8.41
N HIS A 644 2.58 -20.04 8.85
CA HIS A 644 3.66 -20.50 7.96
C HIS A 644 3.26 -21.74 7.15
N LEU A 645 2.70 -22.76 7.80
CA LEU A 645 2.18 -23.95 7.14
C LEU A 645 1.05 -23.63 6.17
N LEU A 646 0.09 -22.79 6.59
CA LEU A 646 -1.02 -22.38 5.75
C LEU A 646 -0.52 -21.70 4.47
N GLY A 647 0.40 -20.75 4.60
CA GLY A 647 0.97 -20.05 3.46
C GLY A 647 1.70 -20.99 2.50
N GLY A 648 2.48 -21.95 3.01
CA GLY A 648 3.13 -22.97 2.19
C GLY A 648 2.14 -23.85 1.42
N ILE A 649 1.10 -24.35 2.12
CA ILE A 649 0.05 -25.19 1.53
C ILE A 649 -0.72 -24.43 0.46
N LEU A 650 -1.17 -23.21 0.77
CA LEU A 650 -1.96 -22.40 -0.16
C LEU A 650 -1.17 -21.98 -1.39
N TRP A 651 0.13 -21.68 -1.25
CA TRP A 651 1.00 -21.39 -2.38
C TRP A 651 1.14 -22.58 -3.34
N VAL A 652 1.30 -23.79 -2.80
CA VAL A 652 1.32 -25.03 -3.60
C VAL A 652 -0.03 -25.25 -4.28
N LEU A 653 -1.13 -25.08 -3.55
CA LEU A 653 -2.47 -25.24 -4.09
C LEU A 653 -2.76 -24.23 -5.19
N ASP A 654 -2.36 -22.96 -5.07
CA ASP A 654 -2.58 -21.94 -6.10
C ASP A 654 -2.00 -22.35 -7.47
N GLY A 655 -0.81 -22.95 -7.49
CA GLY A 655 -0.19 -23.42 -8.72
C GLY A 655 -0.74 -24.75 -9.24
N SER A 656 -1.76 -25.35 -8.59
CA SER A 656 -2.30 -26.63 -9.05
C SER A 656 -3.19 -26.43 -10.28
N GLU A 657 -2.75 -26.96 -11.42
CA GLU A 657 -3.58 -27.11 -12.61
C GLU A 657 -4.14 -28.54 -12.73
N LYS A 658 -4.88 -28.81 -13.81
CA LYS A 658 -5.33 -30.18 -14.12
C LYS A 658 -4.10 -31.04 -14.46
N LEU A 659 -3.96 -32.17 -13.77
CA LEU A 659 -2.84 -33.10 -13.99
C LEU A 659 -2.73 -33.54 -15.45
N ASP A 660 -1.52 -33.44 -16.03
CA ASP A 660 -1.19 -33.89 -17.37
C ASP A 660 -0.15 -35.02 -17.33
N TYR A 661 -0.63 -36.26 -17.23
CA TYR A 661 0.23 -37.45 -17.24
C TYR A 661 0.93 -37.71 -18.57
N SER A 662 0.62 -36.98 -19.65
CA SER A 662 1.38 -37.09 -20.90
C SER A 662 2.81 -36.55 -20.76
N LYS A 663 3.05 -35.69 -19.76
CA LYS A 663 4.38 -35.16 -19.40
C LYS A 663 5.18 -36.07 -18.48
N ALA A 664 4.56 -37.10 -17.92
CA ALA A 664 5.18 -37.99 -16.95
C ALA A 664 5.89 -39.19 -17.62
N THR A 665 7.05 -39.57 -17.10
CA THR A 665 7.80 -40.73 -17.59
C THR A 665 7.08 -42.03 -17.24
N LYS A 666 7.21 -43.06 -18.08
CA LYS A 666 6.57 -44.37 -17.85
C LYS A 666 7.40 -45.31 -16.98
N THR A 667 8.67 -44.99 -16.76
CA THR A 667 9.62 -45.80 -15.97
C THR A 667 10.05 -45.04 -14.72
N LEU A 668 10.37 -45.81 -13.68
CA LEU A 668 10.90 -45.27 -12.42
C LEU A 668 12.32 -44.73 -12.67
N ILE A 669 12.57 -43.48 -12.27
CA ILE A 669 13.89 -42.87 -12.38
C ILE A 669 14.64 -43.18 -11.08
N GLN A 670 15.72 -43.96 -11.15
CA GLN A 670 16.53 -44.28 -9.98
C GLN A 670 17.56 -43.17 -9.70
N GLU A 671 18.15 -42.59 -10.75
CA GLU A 671 19.17 -41.52 -10.70
C GLU A 671 18.84 -40.32 -11.57
#